data_AF-A0A235BB83-F1
#
_entry.id   AF-A0A235BB83-F1
#
_cell.length_a   1.000
_cell.length_b   1.000
_cell.length_c   1.000
_cell.angle_alpha   90.00
_cell.angle_beta   90.00
_cell.angle_gamma   90.00
#
_symmetry.space_group_name_H-M   'P 1'
#
loop_
_entity.id
_entity.type
_entity.pdbx_description
1 polymer ?
#
loop_
_entity_poly.entity_id
_entity_poly.type
_entity_poly.pdbx_seq_one_letter_code
_entity_poly.pdbx_strand_id
1 'polypeptide(L)'
;MAHDVGVLISRQIFQDCLRGRSPYEPLALYDHFGRKEGFQPIFFTLEDIFFQDLTVRGFLCNKEGGVCQKRLPLPTLIHNRIKPAFRDSRELARLRQLSETVLFNADNRLNKWTVHRIWSRESDLLAHLPETIRYHPSEVKPFLLRRGSVYLKPCHKSLAIGIFRMDLEENEKSARISVPGQEEGQIYSLERALSFLKEQIGNTPYLVQQSLPLIRIDHHPVDIRVAVQRGRDGEWRVSGMVARLGPVGGIATNVAVGGRAQQLLPVLRQAGFQKAEGLCCRIGEMVVKAAEVLSRRYPELADLGFDVAVEPGGRLWIIEVNARDLRITFHQARDLESWRRTFARPMEYASYLLRKQDSSRPSVAVLTPGTLPVRGRSSGSVETTVRETAERLAEERRVYVLGMDTRVLKKSCPVEVRASNRRQYWNQAFGHLRRLRSPIIQVENRPAVIGELRSICSQSRLLLYLHSDTFIRPPYIRPATLRKNLDHCDAIVTNSAHLKEQLIRMFPRCRDRIHVVAPGVNLNRFRSLQDPRVQEQRSQRRQAMGLIGKKVLLFVGRMIPQKGLHVLLKGLARIRERHPETHLLIVGGSHYGRMIQTPYVRMIREQMKPFRDMVTWIPFVPHSQMPSYYQAADLLVTPSLVREAFGLVNVEGMATGLPVVSVGIGGIPEVVEDGKTGVLLSRRELAPRLPEVCSDLFGNPQRMKRLGEAGRKRAEEYFGWDRTAEGMERLYKDLLKDDTPLSIG
;
A
#
# COMPACT_ATOMS: atom_id res chain seq x y z
N MET A 1 16.84 -20.12 0.27
CA MET A 1 15.78 -19.98 1.31
C MET A 1 15.22 -18.57 1.22
N ALA A 2 13.90 -18.42 1.26
CA ALA A 2 13.26 -17.11 1.26
C ALA A 2 13.61 -16.34 2.54
N HIS A 3 13.99 -15.07 2.40
CA HIS A 3 14.35 -14.17 3.50
C HIS A 3 13.24 -13.14 3.75
N ASP A 4 11.99 -13.57 3.66
CA ASP A 4 10.84 -12.64 3.62
C ASP A 4 10.21 -12.41 5.01
N VAL A 5 10.73 -13.12 6.02
CA VAL A 5 10.27 -13.02 7.42
C VAL A 5 11.29 -12.29 8.28
N GLY A 6 10.83 -11.25 8.94
CA GLY A 6 11.58 -10.43 9.88
C GLY A 6 11.11 -10.59 11.31
N VAL A 7 12.03 -10.50 12.27
CA VAL A 7 11.72 -10.37 13.70
C VAL A 7 12.27 -9.04 14.19
N LEU A 8 11.37 -8.09 14.45
CA LEU A 8 11.70 -6.73 14.87
C LEU A 8 11.84 -6.68 16.40
N ILE A 9 13.06 -6.44 16.88
CA ILE A 9 13.43 -6.46 18.31
C ILE A 9 13.90 -5.06 18.73
N SER A 10 13.69 -4.69 20.00
CA SER A 10 14.17 -3.38 20.48
C SER A 10 15.69 -3.39 20.61
N ARG A 11 16.33 -2.25 20.33
CA ARG A 11 17.79 -2.12 20.33
C ARG A 11 18.47 -2.64 21.59
N GLN A 12 17.93 -2.29 22.76
CA GLN A 12 18.47 -2.77 24.05
C GLN A 12 18.45 -4.30 24.14
N ILE A 13 17.27 -4.91 23.93
CA ILE A 13 17.11 -6.37 24.00
C ILE A 13 18.00 -7.04 22.95
N PHE A 14 18.08 -6.49 21.75
CA PHE A 14 18.89 -7.03 20.67
C PHE A 14 20.38 -7.05 21.03
N GLN A 15 20.91 -5.96 21.60
CA GLN A 15 22.30 -5.92 22.09
C GLN A 15 22.55 -6.94 23.20
N ASP A 16 21.60 -7.12 24.11
CA ASP A 16 21.70 -8.12 25.18
C ASP A 16 21.68 -9.56 24.62
N CYS A 17 20.91 -9.81 23.56
CA CYS A 17 20.93 -11.09 22.84
C CYS A 17 22.30 -11.35 22.19
N LEU A 18 22.88 -10.36 21.50
CA LEU A 18 24.20 -10.50 20.87
C LEU A 18 25.33 -10.76 21.87
N ARG A 19 25.19 -10.27 23.11
CA ARG A 19 26.15 -10.50 24.20
C ARG A 19 25.89 -11.79 24.98
N GLY A 20 24.86 -12.57 24.63
CA GLY A 20 24.43 -13.75 25.40
C GLY A 20 23.88 -13.41 26.79
N ARG A 21 23.50 -12.14 27.04
CA ARG A 21 23.03 -11.64 28.35
C ARG A 21 21.51 -11.61 28.49
N SER A 22 20.77 -11.82 27.41
CA SER A 22 19.31 -11.83 27.42
C SER A 22 18.75 -13.25 27.42
N PRO A 23 18.17 -13.72 28.54
CA PRO A 23 17.39 -14.97 28.53
C PRO A 23 16.01 -14.79 27.88
N TYR A 24 15.60 -13.57 27.53
CA TYR A 24 14.22 -13.23 27.14
C TYR A 24 13.90 -13.52 25.66
N GLU A 25 14.85 -13.35 24.76
CA GLU A 25 14.64 -13.45 23.30
C GLU A 25 15.80 -14.21 22.63
N PRO A 26 15.95 -15.53 22.87
CA PRO A 26 16.98 -16.34 22.24
C PRO A 26 16.79 -16.40 20.71
N LEU A 27 17.63 -15.67 19.96
CA LEU A 27 17.59 -15.60 18.50
C LEU A 27 17.68 -16.99 17.85
N ALA A 28 18.47 -17.89 18.46
CA ALA A 28 18.65 -19.27 17.99
C ALA A 28 17.33 -20.08 17.98
N LEU A 29 16.39 -19.83 18.91
CA LEU A 29 15.09 -20.52 18.89
C LEU A 29 14.23 -20.05 17.72
N TYR A 30 14.20 -18.74 17.45
CA TYR A 30 13.51 -18.22 16.27
C TYR A 30 14.10 -18.76 14.97
N ASP A 31 15.44 -18.78 14.84
CA ASP A 31 16.12 -19.31 13.65
C ASP A 31 15.84 -20.80 13.47
N HIS A 32 15.94 -21.60 14.54
CA HIS A 32 15.63 -23.03 14.51
C HIS A 32 14.21 -23.31 14.01
N PHE A 33 13.21 -22.65 14.59
CA PHE A 33 11.81 -22.87 14.19
C PHE A 33 11.48 -22.25 12.84
N GLY A 34 12.06 -21.10 12.49
CA GLY A 34 11.92 -20.53 11.14
C GLY A 34 12.43 -21.48 10.06
N ARG A 35 13.62 -22.07 10.27
CA ARG A 35 14.20 -23.07 9.34
C ARG A 35 13.32 -24.31 9.21
N LYS A 36 12.73 -24.77 10.31
CA LYS A 36 11.77 -25.88 10.30
C LYS A 36 10.53 -25.57 9.45
N GLU A 37 10.14 -24.30 9.37
CA GLU A 37 9.04 -23.83 8.51
C GLU A 37 9.49 -23.43 7.08
N GLY A 38 10.77 -23.63 6.73
CA GLY A 38 11.28 -23.44 5.37
C GLY A 38 11.86 -22.05 5.05
N PHE A 39 12.02 -21.17 6.05
CA PHE A 39 12.61 -19.84 5.86
C PHE A 39 13.69 -19.53 6.90
N GLN A 40 14.47 -18.49 6.67
CA GLN A 40 15.43 -18.01 7.68
C GLN A 40 15.02 -16.60 8.15
N PRO A 41 14.67 -16.41 9.44
CA PRO A 41 14.25 -15.11 9.93
C PRO A 41 15.42 -14.12 9.93
N ILE A 42 15.13 -12.87 9.55
CA ILE A 42 16.06 -11.74 9.69
C ILE A 42 15.74 -11.02 10.99
N PHE A 43 16.73 -10.89 11.87
CA PHE A 43 16.62 -10.06 13.08
C PHE A 43 17.10 -8.64 12.80
N PHE A 44 16.40 -7.63 13.31
CA PHE A 44 16.78 -6.22 13.16
C PHE A 44 16.04 -5.33 14.17
N THR A 45 16.52 -4.10 14.29
CA THR A 45 15.91 -3.01 15.08
C THR A 45 15.28 -1.95 14.16
N LEU A 46 14.52 -0.99 14.70
CA LEU A 46 13.95 0.09 13.88
C LEU A 46 15.05 0.97 13.27
N GLU A 47 16.16 1.13 13.99
CA GLU A 47 17.32 1.92 13.62
C GLU A 47 18.14 1.28 12.49
N ASP A 48 17.94 -0.02 12.24
CA ASP A 48 18.60 -0.75 11.17
C ASP A 48 17.90 -0.61 9.81
N ILE A 49 16.74 0.04 9.75
CA ILE A 49 15.92 0.16 8.54
C ILE A 49 16.32 1.37 7.70
N PHE A 50 16.74 1.11 6.45
CA PHE A 50 17.01 2.13 5.45
C PHE A 50 15.80 2.32 4.53
N PHE A 51 14.88 3.18 4.92
CA PHE A 51 13.64 3.40 4.16
C PHE A 51 13.84 4.04 2.77
N GLN A 52 15.02 4.58 2.47
CA GLN A 52 15.31 5.21 1.17
C GLN A 52 15.37 4.19 0.03
N ASP A 53 15.88 2.99 0.31
CA ASP A 53 16.01 1.88 -0.65
C ASP A 53 15.35 0.59 -0.14
N LEU A 54 14.60 0.69 0.96
CA LEU A 54 13.87 -0.39 1.60
C LEU A 54 14.74 -1.60 1.87
N THR A 55 15.96 -1.33 2.35
CA THR A 55 16.86 -2.34 2.87
C THR A 55 16.93 -2.27 4.39
N VAL A 56 17.48 -3.32 5.00
CA VAL A 56 17.73 -3.39 6.43
C VAL A 56 19.15 -3.90 6.67
N ARG A 57 19.80 -3.39 7.72
CA ARG A 57 20.95 -4.05 8.33
C ARG A 57 20.42 -5.24 9.13
N GLY A 58 20.29 -6.36 8.45
CA GLY A 58 19.75 -7.59 8.99
C GLY A 58 20.82 -8.47 9.64
N PHE A 59 20.40 -9.23 10.63
CA PHE A 59 21.24 -10.16 11.35
C PHE A 59 20.66 -11.57 11.20
N LEU A 60 21.51 -12.51 10.78
CA LEU A 60 21.13 -13.90 10.50
C LEU A 60 21.96 -14.83 11.38
N CYS A 61 21.35 -15.86 11.96
CA CYS A 61 22.13 -16.89 12.65
C CYS A 61 22.94 -17.74 11.65
N ASN A 62 24.20 -18.00 11.96
CA ASN A 62 25.05 -18.94 11.20
C ASN A 62 24.83 -20.38 11.71
N LYS A 63 25.46 -21.36 11.04
CA LYS A 63 25.32 -22.78 11.42
C LYS A 63 25.98 -23.13 12.76
N GLU A 64 26.90 -22.30 13.22
CA GLU A 64 27.68 -22.46 14.47
C GLU A 64 27.02 -21.74 15.67
N GLY A 65 25.83 -21.15 15.48
CA GLY A 65 25.08 -20.45 16.53
C GLY A 65 25.45 -18.97 16.73
N GLY A 66 26.44 -18.46 16.00
CA GLY A 66 26.76 -17.03 15.92
C GLY A 66 25.81 -16.24 15.04
N VAL A 67 25.98 -14.92 14.98
CA VAL A 67 25.12 -14.02 14.19
C VAL A 67 25.96 -13.24 13.18
N CYS A 68 25.59 -13.31 11.89
CA CYS A 68 26.23 -12.53 10.83
C CYS A 68 25.37 -11.34 10.40
N GLN A 69 26.01 -10.18 10.25
CA GLN A 69 25.35 -8.96 9.79
C GLN A 69 25.42 -8.87 8.26
N LYS A 70 24.30 -8.59 7.60
CA LYS A 70 24.22 -8.37 6.15
C LYS A 70 23.23 -7.25 5.82
N ARG A 71 23.46 -6.55 4.71
CA ARG A 71 22.45 -5.65 4.15
C ARG A 71 21.51 -6.46 3.26
N LEU A 72 20.24 -6.52 3.63
CA LEU A 72 19.22 -7.36 2.98
C LEU A 72 18.01 -6.49 2.59
N PRO A 73 17.17 -6.93 1.64
CA PRO A 73 15.86 -6.32 1.44
C PRO A 73 15.07 -6.34 2.76
N LEU A 74 14.33 -5.26 3.04
CA LEU A 74 13.45 -5.22 4.20
C LEU A 74 12.37 -6.31 4.08
N PRO A 75 12.14 -7.16 5.10
CA PRO A 75 11.14 -8.21 5.03
C PRO A 75 9.74 -7.68 4.70
N THR A 76 8.96 -8.46 3.96
CA THR A 76 7.54 -8.16 3.68
C THR A 76 6.63 -8.72 4.76
N LEU A 77 7.09 -9.68 5.56
CA LEU A 77 6.37 -10.20 6.71
C LEU A 77 7.21 -9.97 7.97
N ILE A 78 6.68 -9.25 8.96
CA ILE A 78 7.43 -8.85 10.14
C ILE A 78 6.65 -9.23 11.40
N HIS A 79 7.30 -10.01 12.26
CA HIS A 79 6.89 -10.25 13.63
C HIS A 79 7.34 -9.08 14.51
N ASN A 80 6.40 -8.29 14.99
CA ASN A 80 6.70 -7.13 15.81
C ASN A 80 6.87 -7.49 17.30
N ARG A 81 8.10 -7.45 17.83
CA ARG A 81 8.38 -7.65 19.27
C ARG A 81 8.74 -6.37 20.02
N ILE A 82 8.69 -5.21 19.35
CA ILE A 82 8.99 -3.94 20.02
C ILE A 82 7.80 -3.42 20.82
N LYS A 83 8.11 -2.79 21.96
CA LYS A 83 7.17 -1.95 22.71
C LYS A 83 7.76 -0.54 22.75
N PRO A 84 7.59 0.26 21.68
CA PRO A 84 8.25 1.57 21.56
C PRO A 84 7.85 2.46 22.73
N ALA A 85 8.70 3.43 23.14
CA ALA A 85 8.44 4.32 24.28
C ALA A 85 7.19 5.22 24.07
N PHE A 86 6.88 5.53 22.81
CA PHE A 86 5.69 6.26 22.37
C PHE A 86 4.90 5.44 21.35
N ARG A 87 3.59 5.68 21.25
CA ARG A 87 2.70 4.95 20.32
C ARG A 87 3.09 5.16 18.84
N ASP A 88 3.67 6.32 18.55
CA ASP A 88 3.96 6.80 17.21
C ASP A 88 5.47 7.01 16.99
N SER A 89 6.26 5.94 17.11
CA SER A 89 7.60 5.96 16.48
C SER A 89 7.40 6.25 14.99
N ARG A 90 8.11 7.27 14.48
CA ARG A 90 8.02 7.67 13.08
C ARG A 90 8.37 6.51 12.14
N GLU A 91 9.34 5.69 12.53
CA GLU A 91 9.82 4.52 11.82
C GLU A 91 8.75 3.42 11.79
N LEU A 92 8.14 3.10 12.94
CA LEU A 92 7.07 2.10 13.00
C LEU A 92 5.83 2.56 12.20
N ALA A 93 5.50 3.85 12.26
CA ALA A 93 4.43 4.42 11.43
C ALA A 93 4.76 4.33 9.93
N ARG A 94 6.01 4.55 9.52
CA ARG A 94 6.45 4.35 8.13
C ARG A 94 6.35 2.88 7.72
N LEU A 95 6.74 1.96 8.59
CA LEU A 95 6.66 0.51 8.34
C LEU A 95 5.21 0.06 8.11
N ARG A 96 4.28 0.53 8.96
CA ARG A 96 2.83 0.28 8.83
C ARG A 96 2.20 0.88 7.56
N GLN A 97 2.85 1.89 6.94
CA GLN A 97 2.35 2.52 5.72
C GLN A 97 2.81 1.81 4.43
N LEU A 98 3.68 0.80 4.53
CA LEU A 98 4.10 0.00 3.37
C LEU A 98 3.02 -1.05 3.09
N SER A 99 2.31 -0.88 1.99
CA SER A 99 1.17 -1.71 1.53
C SER A 99 1.51 -3.19 1.36
N GLU A 100 2.76 -3.48 1.01
CA GLU A 100 3.30 -4.82 0.76
C GLU A 100 3.89 -5.46 2.03
N THR A 101 3.87 -4.75 3.17
CA THR A 101 4.37 -5.26 4.44
C THR A 101 3.22 -5.71 5.33
N VAL A 102 3.22 -6.96 5.76
CA VAL A 102 2.38 -7.45 6.84
C VAL A 102 3.17 -7.40 8.14
N LEU A 103 2.69 -6.59 9.09
CA LEU A 103 3.23 -6.49 10.42
C LEU A 103 2.26 -7.14 11.40
N PHE A 104 2.49 -8.39 11.78
CA PHE A 104 1.65 -9.00 12.82
C PHE A 104 2.14 -8.56 14.20
N ASN A 105 1.18 -8.44 15.12
CA ASN A 105 1.31 -7.70 16.38
C ASN A 105 1.65 -6.21 16.12
N ALA A 106 0.97 -5.60 15.13
CA ALA A 106 1.23 -4.22 14.71
C ALA A 106 1.24 -3.22 15.87
N ASP A 107 0.28 -3.30 16.80
CA ASP A 107 0.22 -2.48 18.03
C ASP A 107 0.39 -3.36 19.29
N ASN A 108 1.57 -3.29 19.89
CA ASN A 108 1.89 -3.97 21.14
C ASN A 108 1.45 -3.19 22.40
N ARG A 109 0.73 -2.07 22.24
CA ARG A 109 0.22 -1.21 23.33
C ARG A 109 -1.30 -1.20 23.38
N LEU A 110 -1.86 -2.31 23.87
CA LEU A 110 -3.30 -2.39 24.14
C LEU A 110 -3.68 -1.46 25.30
N ASN A 111 -4.75 -0.67 25.11
CA ASN A 111 -5.32 0.16 26.15
C ASN A 111 -6.28 -0.70 26.99
N LYS A 112 -6.03 -0.80 28.31
CA LYS A 112 -6.78 -1.68 29.21
C LYS A 112 -8.29 -1.42 29.21
N TRP A 113 -8.68 -0.14 29.25
CA TRP A 113 -10.11 0.25 29.22
C TRP A 113 -10.78 -0.14 27.90
N THR A 114 -10.09 0.05 26.77
CA THR A 114 -10.59 -0.32 25.45
C THR A 114 -10.78 -1.83 25.35
N VAL A 115 -9.81 -2.62 25.82
CA VAL A 115 -9.91 -4.08 25.85
C VAL A 115 -11.07 -4.54 26.75
N HIS A 116 -11.18 -4.00 27.97
CA HIS A 116 -12.29 -4.33 28.88
C HIS A 116 -13.65 -4.05 28.22
N ARG A 117 -13.82 -2.90 27.57
CA ARG A 117 -15.06 -2.56 26.84
C ARG A 117 -15.38 -3.47 25.66
N ILE A 118 -14.36 -4.04 25.01
CA ILE A 118 -14.56 -5.00 23.92
C ILE A 118 -15.12 -6.29 24.51
N TRP A 119 -14.49 -6.82 25.55
CA TRP A 119 -14.92 -8.10 26.15
C TRP A 119 -16.20 -7.99 26.97
N SER A 120 -16.48 -6.86 27.62
CA SER A 120 -17.68 -6.68 28.44
C SER A 120 -18.99 -6.70 27.65
N ARG A 121 -18.91 -6.63 26.31
CA ARG A 121 -20.04 -6.74 25.39
C ARG A 121 -20.37 -8.18 25.01
N GLU A 122 -19.48 -9.12 25.29
CA GLU A 122 -19.71 -10.54 25.04
C GLU A 122 -20.20 -11.17 26.34
N SER A 123 -21.43 -11.69 26.35
CA SER A 123 -22.06 -12.30 27.53
C SER A 123 -21.16 -13.31 28.24
N ASP A 124 -20.51 -14.14 27.42
CA ASP A 124 -19.73 -15.29 27.88
C ASP A 124 -18.38 -14.88 28.46
N LEU A 125 -17.87 -13.67 28.12
CA LEU A 125 -16.65 -13.13 28.72
C LEU A 125 -16.97 -12.24 29.92
N LEU A 126 -18.10 -11.53 29.92
CA LEU A 126 -18.49 -10.60 30.98
C LEU A 126 -18.46 -11.26 32.37
N ALA A 127 -18.92 -12.51 32.48
CA ALA A 127 -18.91 -13.28 33.73
C ALA A 127 -17.50 -13.54 34.31
N HIS A 128 -16.48 -13.44 33.46
CA HIS A 128 -15.06 -13.65 33.75
C HIS A 128 -14.25 -12.34 33.78
N LEU A 129 -14.90 -11.18 33.73
CA LEU A 129 -14.23 -9.89 33.86
C LEU A 129 -14.49 -9.29 35.24
N PRO A 130 -13.45 -8.84 35.96
CA PRO A 130 -13.66 -8.06 37.17
C PRO A 130 -14.49 -6.81 36.84
N GLU A 131 -15.45 -6.47 37.70
CA GLU A 131 -16.18 -5.21 37.56
C GLU A 131 -15.18 -4.06 37.48
N THR A 132 -15.29 -3.28 36.42
CA THR A 132 -14.31 -2.24 36.09
C THR A 132 -15.04 -1.00 35.60
N ILE A 133 -14.70 0.14 36.17
CA ILE A 133 -15.17 1.45 35.73
C ILE A 133 -13.99 2.29 35.23
N ARG A 134 -14.28 3.29 34.40
CA ARG A 134 -13.29 4.30 34.06
C ARG A 134 -13.09 5.21 35.27
N TYR A 135 -11.84 5.53 35.59
CA TYR A 135 -11.55 6.43 36.71
C TYR A 135 -12.15 7.81 36.46
N HIS A 136 -12.93 8.25 37.43
CA HIS A 136 -13.31 9.63 37.65
C HIS A 136 -13.34 9.86 39.16
N PRO A 137 -12.83 10.99 39.69
CA PRO A 137 -12.71 11.19 41.14
C PRO A 137 -14.02 10.95 41.92
N SER A 138 -15.17 11.34 41.37
CA SER A 138 -16.49 11.12 42.00
C SER A 138 -16.89 9.65 42.11
N GLU A 139 -16.37 8.79 41.23
CA GLU A 139 -16.82 7.40 41.10
C GLU A 139 -16.02 6.44 41.99
N VAL A 140 -14.85 6.84 42.47
CA VAL A 140 -13.97 5.98 43.28
C VAL A 140 -14.62 5.63 44.62
N LYS A 141 -15.18 6.63 45.32
CA LYS A 141 -15.78 6.44 46.65
C LYS A 141 -17.01 5.52 46.61
N PRO A 142 -18.03 5.75 45.75
CA PRO A 142 -19.17 4.84 45.65
C PRO A 142 -18.76 3.42 45.25
N PHE A 143 -17.78 3.29 44.36
CA PHE A 143 -17.30 1.98 43.90
C PHE A 143 -16.54 1.23 45.01
N LEU A 144 -15.70 1.94 45.78
CA LEU A 144 -14.98 1.37 46.92
C LEU A 144 -15.95 0.92 48.02
N LEU A 145 -16.93 1.75 48.42
CA LEU A 145 -17.91 1.39 49.45
C LEU A 145 -18.69 0.13 49.07
N ARG A 146 -19.01 -0.05 47.78
CA ARG A 146 -19.72 -1.25 47.30
C ARG A 146 -18.85 -2.51 47.28
N ARG A 147 -17.53 -2.37 47.10
CA ARG A 147 -16.61 -3.50 46.83
C ARG A 147 -15.63 -3.79 47.96
N GLY A 148 -15.47 -2.90 48.93
CA GLY A 148 -14.51 -2.97 50.03
C GLY A 148 -13.04 -2.82 49.60
N SER A 149 -12.65 -3.32 48.42
CA SER A 149 -11.27 -3.28 47.93
C SER A 149 -11.20 -3.12 46.41
N VAL A 150 -10.38 -2.18 45.94
CA VAL A 150 -10.27 -1.82 44.52
C VAL A 150 -8.83 -1.56 44.09
N TYR A 151 -8.56 -1.81 42.82
CA TYR A 151 -7.31 -1.44 42.15
C TYR A 151 -7.52 -0.26 41.21
N LEU A 152 -6.68 0.76 41.33
CA LEU A 152 -6.58 1.84 40.36
C LEU A 152 -5.39 1.56 39.45
N LYS A 153 -5.66 1.38 38.14
CA LYS A 153 -4.64 0.98 37.17
C LYS A 153 -4.55 1.99 36.03
N PRO A 154 -3.35 2.43 35.61
CA PRO A 154 -3.20 3.27 34.44
C PRO A 154 -3.59 2.50 33.17
N CYS A 155 -4.32 3.15 32.27
CA CYS A 155 -4.83 2.52 31.06
C CYS A 155 -3.74 2.09 30.05
N HIS A 156 -2.53 2.67 30.14
CA HIS A 156 -1.46 2.50 29.14
C HIS A 156 -0.12 1.99 29.70
N LYS A 157 0.07 1.92 31.02
CA LYS A 157 1.32 1.44 31.65
C LYS A 157 1.30 -0.09 31.84
N SER A 158 2.44 -0.69 32.15
CA SER A 158 2.59 -2.14 32.44
C SER A 158 3.58 -2.35 33.58
N LEU A 159 3.90 -3.61 33.92
CA LEU A 159 4.86 -3.96 34.98
C LEU A 159 4.49 -3.40 36.36
N ALA A 160 3.19 -3.33 36.65
CA ALA A 160 2.64 -2.74 37.86
C ALA A 160 2.98 -1.25 38.13
N ILE A 161 3.62 -0.55 37.20
CA ILE A 161 3.99 0.87 37.37
C ILE A 161 2.74 1.75 37.48
N GLY A 162 2.63 2.48 38.60
CA GLY A 162 1.53 3.40 38.88
C GLY A 162 0.22 2.70 39.25
N ILE A 163 0.25 1.43 39.67
CA ILE A 163 -0.93 0.78 40.23
C ILE A 163 -1.07 1.18 41.70
N PHE A 164 -2.30 1.46 42.13
CA PHE A 164 -2.65 1.61 43.54
C PHE A 164 -3.68 0.54 43.89
N ARG A 165 -3.59 -0.02 45.09
CA ARG A 165 -4.68 -0.77 45.70
C ARG A 165 -5.22 0.06 46.86
N MET A 166 -6.54 0.17 46.94
CA MET A 166 -7.23 0.87 48.00
C MET A 166 -8.18 -0.11 48.70
N ASP A 167 -7.95 -0.34 49.98
CA ASP A 167 -8.75 -1.21 50.84
C ASP A 167 -9.49 -0.33 51.86
N LEU A 168 -10.80 -0.51 51.98
CA LEU A 168 -11.63 0.15 52.98
C LEU A 168 -11.40 -0.53 54.33
N GLU A 169 -11.14 0.25 55.38
CA GLU A 169 -11.04 -0.26 56.73
C GLU A 169 -12.43 -0.55 57.32
N GLU A 170 -12.52 -1.40 58.34
CA GLU A 170 -13.80 -1.82 58.95
C GLU A 170 -14.66 -0.65 59.46
N ASN A 171 -14.03 0.48 59.80
CA ASN A 171 -14.73 1.67 60.26
C ASN A 171 -15.40 2.49 59.13
N GLU A 172 -15.20 2.10 57.87
CA GLU A 172 -15.65 2.76 56.63
C GLU A 172 -15.27 4.25 56.47
N LYS A 173 -14.48 4.79 57.41
CA LYS A 173 -14.05 6.19 57.49
C LYS A 173 -12.58 6.38 57.11
N SER A 174 -11.82 5.29 57.07
CA SER A 174 -10.43 5.25 56.61
C SER A 174 -10.23 4.22 55.51
N ALA A 175 -9.21 4.44 54.71
CA ALA A 175 -8.80 3.53 53.66
C ALA A 175 -7.28 3.40 53.63
N ARG A 176 -6.81 2.19 53.37
CA ARG A 176 -5.41 1.86 53.19
C ARG A 176 -5.05 1.92 51.72
N ILE A 177 -4.01 2.67 51.39
CA ILE A 177 -3.44 2.71 50.05
C ILE A 177 -2.13 1.94 50.05
N SER A 178 -2.06 0.95 49.20
CA SER A 178 -0.86 0.15 48.96
C SER A 178 -0.36 0.38 47.54
N VAL A 179 0.96 0.37 47.36
CA VAL A 179 1.61 0.40 46.05
C VAL A 179 2.54 -0.81 45.87
N PRO A 180 2.84 -1.25 44.64
CA PRO A 180 3.67 -2.43 44.42
C PRO A 180 5.08 -2.22 44.97
N GLY A 181 5.60 -3.22 45.69
CA GLY A 181 6.94 -3.20 46.28
C GLY A 181 7.03 -2.58 47.68
N GLN A 182 5.92 -2.14 48.27
CA GLN A 182 5.85 -1.80 49.69
C GLN A 182 5.29 -2.97 50.49
N GLU A 183 5.88 -3.26 51.65
CA GLU A 183 5.45 -4.33 52.56
C GLU A 183 4.12 -4.00 53.25
N GLU A 184 3.93 -2.72 53.61
CA GLU A 184 2.71 -2.23 54.26
C GLU A 184 2.17 -0.98 53.56
N GLY A 185 0.84 -0.95 53.39
CA GLY A 185 0.13 0.21 52.85
C GLY A 185 -0.10 1.27 53.92
N GLN A 186 -0.20 2.53 53.49
CA GLN A 186 -0.47 3.66 54.40
C GLN A 186 -1.97 3.85 54.59
N ILE A 187 -2.40 4.02 55.85
CA ILE A 187 -3.79 4.28 56.21
C ILE A 187 -4.02 5.79 56.25
N TYR A 188 -5.09 6.24 55.60
CA TYR A 188 -5.54 7.63 55.62
C TYR A 188 -7.02 7.70 55.97
N SER A 189 -7.51 8.86 56.39
CA SER A 189 -8.96 9.12 56.32
C SER A 189 -9.43 9.01 54.86
N LEU A 190 -10.66 8.57 54.65
CA LEU A 190 -11.18 8.28 53.31
C LEU A 190 -11.06 9.50 52.37
N GLU A 191 -11.41 10.70 52.86
CA GLU A 191 -11.28 11.94 52.09
C GLU A 191 -9.83 12.29 51.74
N ARG A 192 -8.90 12.03 52.65
CA ARG A 192 -7.47 12.25 52.40
C ARG A 192 -6.91 11.23 51.40
N ALA A 193 -7.34 9.97 51.48
CA ALA A 193 -6.98 8.91 50.54
C ALA A 193 -7.43 9.25 49.10
N LEU A 194 -8.68 9.72 48.94
CA LEU A 194 -9.23 10.14 47.65
C LEU A 194 -8.49 11.36 47.09
N SER A 195 -8.18 12.34 47.94
CA SER A 195 -7.41 13.52 47.56
C SER A 195 -5.99 13.14 47.11
N PHE A 196 -5.32 12.26 47.85
CA PHE A 196 -4.01 11.72 47.50
C PHE A 196 -4.04 11.04 46.12
N LEU A 197 -5.01 10.14 45.87
CA LEU A 197 -5.13 9.47 44.57
C LEU A 197 -5.40 10.46 43.43
N LYS A 198 -6.23 11.49 43.66
CA LYS A 198 -6.49 12.55 42.69
C LYS A 198 -5.21 13.30 42.32
N GLU A 199 -4.39 13.67 43.31
CA GLU A 199 -3.10 14.33 43.11
C GLU A 199 -2.10 13.43 42.35
N GLN A 200 -1.99 12.15 42.73
CA GLN A 200 -1.06 11.20 42.10
C GLN A 200 -1.46 10.80 40.68
N ILE A 201 -2.77 10.63 40.42
CA ILE A 201 -3.29 10.23 39.11
C ILE A 201 -3.28 11.43 38.14
N GLY A 202 -3.66 12.60 38.63
CA GLY A 202 -3.80 13.82 37.83
C GLY A 202 -4.73 13.61 36.63
N ASN A 203 -4.29 14.03 35.45
CA ASN A 203 -5.02 13.88 34.19
C ASN A 203 -4.73 12.54 33.47
N THR A 204 -3.99 11.63 34.10
CA THR A 204 -3.65 10.36 33.48
C THR A 204 -4.90 9.47 33.36
N PRO A 205 -5.19 8.85 32.20
CA PRO A 205 -6.29 7.91 32.08
C PRO A 205 -6.06 6.66 32.94
N TYR A 206 -6.96 6.43 33.89
CA TYR A 206 -6.98 5.26 34.78
C TYR A 206 -8.31 4.50 34.66
N LEU A 207 -8.30 3.28 35.16
CA LEU A 207 -9.49 2.48 35.47
C LEU A 207 -9.49 2.12 36.95
N VAL A 208 -10.68 1.93 37.51
CA VAL A 208 -10.89 1.37 38.86
C VAL A 208 -11.51 0.00 38.68
N GLN A 209 -10.90 -1.02 39.26
CA GLN A 209 -11.27 -2.42 39.06
C GLN A 209 -11.43 -3.11 40.42
N GLN A 210 -12.45 -3.95 40.58
CA GLN A 210 -12.62 -4.72 41.81
C GLN A 210 -11.36 -5.54 42.13
N SER A 211 -11.04 -5.67 43.42
CA SER A 211 -10.05 -6.64 43.89
C SER A 211 -10.58 -8.07 43.75
N LEU A 212 -9.68 -9.02 43.52
CA LEU A 212 -10.03 -10.43 43.31
C LEU A 212 -9.43 -11.29 44.43
N PRO A 213 -10.20 -12.21 45.04
CA PRO A 213 -9.71 -13.13 46.05
C PRO A 213 -8.93 -14.27 45.39
N LEU A 214 -7.65 -14.04 45.10
CA LEU A 214 -6.77 -15.04 44.48
C LEU A 214 -6.53 -16.24 45.40
N ILE A 215 -6.37 -17.43 44.81
CA ILE A 215 -5.80 -18.59 45.49
C ILE A 215 -4.40 -18.25 46.02
N ARG A 216 -4.01 -18.90 47.12
CA ARG A 216 -2.72 -18.67 47.78
C ARG A 216 -1.99 -19.98 48.02
N ILE A 217 -0.67 -19.94 47.89
CA ILE A 217 0.25 -21.01 48.28
C ILE A 217 1.21 -20.44 49.31
N ASP A 218 1.26 -21.01 50.52
CA ASP A 218 2.14 -20.54 51.60
C ASP A 218 2.01 -19.01 51.80
N HIS A 219 0.76 -18.52 51.84
CA HIS A 219 0.37 -17.10 51.90
C HIS A 219 0.69 -16.23 50.67
N HIS A 220 1.42 -16.74 49.68
CA HIS A 220 1.70 -16.05 48.42
C HIS A 220 0.48 -16.05 47.49
N PRO A 221 -0.01 -14.88 47.03
CA PRO A 221 -1.08 -14.83 46.03
C PRO A 221 -0.59 -15.38 44.68
N VAL A 222 -1.44 -16.13 44.00
CA VAL A 222 -1.12 -16.75 42.70
C VAL A 222 -1.96 -16.13 41.59
N ASP A 223 -1.29 -15.74 40.52
CA ASP A 223 -1.93 -15.51 39.22
C ASP A 223 -1.30 -16.42 38.15
N ILE A 224 -2.01 -16.61 37.04
CA ILE A 224 -1.61 -17.52 35.97
C ILE A 224 -1.27 -16.71 34.72
N ARG A 225 -0.03 -16.86 34.25
CA ARG A 225 0.40 -16.35 32.96
C ARG A 225 0.07 -17.37 31.88
N VAL A 226 -0.74 -16.98 30.89
CA VAL A 226 -1.13 -17.82 29.76
C VAL A 226 -0.65 -17.20 28.45
N ALA A 227 0.21 -17.90 27.72
CA ALA A 227 0.59 -17.50 26.36
C ALA A 227 -0.44 -18.06 25.37
N VAL A 228 -1.05 -17.19 24.57
CA VAL A 228 -2.05 -17.55 23.55
C VAL A 228 -1.58 -17.00 22.21
N GLN A 229 -1.36 -17.88 21.24
CA GLN A 229 -0.72 -17.53 19.98
C GLN A 229 -1.41 -18.19 18.79
N ARG A 230 -1.34 -17.54 17.63
CA ARG A 230 -1.78 -18.16 16.37
C ARG A 230 -0.73 -19.14 15.87
N GLY A 231 -1.20 -20.23 15.26
CA GLY A 231 -0.35 -21.30 14.74
C GLY A 231 -0.36 -21.40 13.21
N ARG A 232 0.01 -22.59 12.73
CA ARG A 232 0.16 -22.95 11.31
C ARG A 232 -1.11 -22.84 10.45
N ASP A 233 -2.28 -22.88 11.07
CA ASP A 233 -3.60 -22.72 10.47
C ASP A 233 -4.19 -21.32 10.65
N GLY A 234 -3.49 -20.43 11.37
CA GLY A 234 -3.98 -19.10 11.70
C GLY A 234 -4.89 -19.04 12.93
N GLU A 235 -5.18 -20.18 13.56
CA GLU A 235 -6.10 -20.27 14.70
C GLU A 235 -5.39 -20.04 16.04
N TRP A 236 -6.13 -19.47 17.00
CA TRP A 236 -5.63 -19.20 18.35
C TRP A 236 -5.55 -20.47 19.19
N ARG A 237 -4.42 -20.68 19.86
CA ARG A 237 -4.24 -21.78 20.82
C ARG A 237 -3.41 -21.33 22.01
N VAL A 238 -3.59 -22.01 23.13
CA VAL A 238 -2.69 -21.88 24.28
C VAL A 238 -1.33 -22.51 23.93
N SER A 239 -0.26 -21.73 24.10
CA SER A 239 1.12 -22.17 23.93
C SER A 239 1.75 -22.67 25.23
N GLY A 240 1.24 -22.20 26.38
CA GLY A 240 1.65 -22.61 27.71
C GLY A 240 0.95 -21.84 28.82
N MET A 241 0.93 -22.42 30.02
CA MET A 241 0.42 -21.78 31.24
C MET A 241 1.39 -21.98 32.42
N VAL A 242 1.69 -20.91 33.15
CA VAL A 242 2.53 -20.99 34.36
C VAL A 242 1.94 -20.17 35.49
N ALA A 243 2.12 -20.66 36.71
CA ALA A 243 1.74 -19.93 37.92
C ALA A 243 2.83 -18.92 38.29
N ARG A 244 2.41 -17.73 38.72
CA ARG A 244 3.26 -16.68 39.28
C ARG A 244 2.84 -16.43 40.72
N LEU A 245 3.75 -16.66 41.65
CA LEU A 245 3.56 -16.45 43.07
C LEU A 245 4.09 -15.05 43.42
N GLY A 246 3.21 -14.14 43.82
CA GLY A 246 3.58 -12.81 44.29
C GLY A 246 4.16 -12.82 45.71
N PRO A 247 4.84 -11.75 46.15
CA PRO A 247 5.32 -11.64 47.52
C PRO A 247 4.16 -11.66 48.54
N VAL A 248 4.42 -12.15 49.75
CA VAL A 248 3.46 -12.11 50.87
C VAL A 248 3.09 -10.65 51.16
N GLY A 249 1.80 -10.35 51.35
CA GLY A 249 1.31 -8.97 51.56
C GLY A 249 1.32 -8.08 50.31
N GLY A 250 2.00 -8.46 49.22
CA GLY A 250 2.13 -7.64 48.03
C GLY A 250 0.87 -7.54 47.19
N ILE A 251 0.70 -6.40 46.52
CA ILE A 251 -0.50 -6.11 45.71
C ILE A 251 -0.37 -6.49 44.23
N ALA A 252 0.80 -6.97 43.81
CA ALA A 252 1.08 -7.43 42.45
C ALA A 252 1.93 -8.69 42.48
N THR A 253 1.63 -9.62 41.59
CA THR A 253 2.25 -10.95 41.49
C THR A 253 3.34 -11.04 40.42
N ASN A 254 3.67 -9.90 39.78
CA ASN A 254 4.67 -9.85 38.72
C ASN A 254 6.07 -10.23 39.23
N VAL A 255 6.81 -11.02 38.45
CA VAL A 255 8.20 -11.41 38.77
C VAL A 255 9.13 -10.19 38.94
N ALA A 256 8.83 -9.09 38.23
CA ALA A 256 9.58 -7.84 38.35
C ALA A 256 9.50 -7.15 39.74
N VAL A 257 8.55 -7.56 40.59
CA VAL A 257 8.40 -7.08 41.98
C VAL A 257 8.69 -8.18 43.01
N GLY A 258 9.50 -9.19 42.65
CA GLY A 258 9.96 -10.25 43.56
C GLY A 258 9.18 -11.57 43.50
N GLY A 259 8.25 -11.73 42.55
CA GLY A 259 7.49 -12.97 42.39
C GLY A 259 8.30 -14.13 41.80
N ARG A 260 7.87 -15.38 42.05
CA ARG A 260 8.49 -16.61 41.50
C ARG A 260 7.54 -17.30 40.50
N ALA A 261 8.08 -17.91 39.45
CA ALA A 261 7.29 -18.69 38.50
C ALA A 261 7.42 -20.19 38.77
N GLN A 262 6.31 -20.92 38.70
CA GLN A 262 6.25 -22.37 38.90
C GLN A 262 5.33 -23.02 37.85
N GLN A 263 5.48 -24.33 37.67
CA GLN A 263 4.56 -25.10 36.84
C GLN A 263 3.14 -25.05 37.41
N LEU A 264 2.14 -24.89 36.55
CA LEU A 264 0.78 -24.60 36.98
C LEU A 264 0.09 -25.78 37.68
N LEU A 265 0.19 -27.00 37.13
CA LEU A 265 -0.54 -28.16 37.66
C LEU A 265 -0.18 -28.49 39.13
N PRO A 266 1.10 -28.55 39.53
CA PRO A 266 1.45 -28.75 40.94
C PRO A 266 0.88 -27.66 41.86
N VAL A 267 0.95 -26.40 41.44
CA VAL A 267 0.43 -25.26 42.21
C VAL A 267 -1.08 -25.35 42.39
N LEU A 268 -1.84 -25.70 41.34
CA LEU A 268 -3.30 -25.87 41.45
C LEU A 268 -3.67 -27.03 42.38
N ARG A 269 -2.93 -28.15 42.33
CA ARG A 269 -3.18 -29.29 43.22
C ARG A 269 -2.87 -28.94 44.68
N GLN A 270 -1.77 -28.22 44.93
CA GLN A 270 -1.44 -27.72 46.27
C GLN A 270 -2.49 -26.73 46.79
N ALA A 271 -3.10 -25.93 45.91
CA ALA A 271 -4.22 -25.04 46.24
C ALA A 271 -5.57 -25.77 46.44
N GLY A 272 -5.60 -27.11 46.38
CA GLY A 272 -6.79 -27.91 46.66
C GLY A 272 -7.63 -28.30 45.43
N PHE A 273 -7.21 -27.97 44.21
CA PHE A 273 -7.95 -28.33 42.99
C PHE A 273 -7.63 -29.76 42.53
N GLN A 274 -8.45 -30.72 42.94
CA GLN A 274 -8.30 -32.14 42.55
C GLN A 274 -8.45 -32.40 41.04
N LYS A 275 -9.20 -31.55 40.32
CA LYS A 275 -9.39 -31.59 38.86
C LYS A 275 -8.63 -30.45 38.16
N ALA A 276 -7.33 -30.31 38.45
CA ALA A 276 -6.51 -29.21 37.96
C ALA A 276 -6.45 -29.11 36.42
N GLU A 277 -6.41 -30.25 35.71
CA GLU A 277 -6.37 -30.31 34.25
C GLU A 277 -7.65 -29.74 33.63
N GLY A 278 -8.82 -30.10 34.19
CA GLY A 278 -10.10 -29.55 33.76
C GLY A 278 -10.19 -28.04 33.99
N LEU A 279 -9.58 -27.53 35.07
CA LEU A 279 -9.46 -26.09 35.30
C LEU A 279 -8.59 -25.42 34.23
N CYS A 280 -7.45 -26.01 33.87
CA CYS A 280 -6.59 -25.55 32.78
C CYS A 280 -7.32 -25.53 31.42
N CYS A 281 -8.13 -26.54 31.11
CA CYS A 281 -8.95 -26.56 29.90
C CYS A 281 -9.93 -25.37 29.86
N ARG A 282 -10.67 -25.12 30.94
CA ARG A 282 -11.59 -23.97 31.04
C ARG A 282 -10.87 -22.62 30.93
N ILE A 283 -9.68 -22.49 31.54
CA ILE A 283 -8.84 -21.30 31.37
C ILE A 283 -8.50 -21.12 29.90
N GLY A 284 -8.10 -22.19 29.21
CA GLY A 284 -7.74 -22.18 27.80
C GLY A 284 -8.88 -21.73 26.90
N GLU A 285 -10.05 -22.34 27.04
CA GLU A 285 -11.27 -21.98 26.30
C GLU A 285 -11.62 -20.49 26.48
N MET A 286 -11.59 -20.01 27.73
CA MET A 286 -11.89 -18.62 28.07
C MET A 286 -10.92 -17.63 27.39
N VAL A 287 -9.60 -17.86 27.47
CA VAL A 287 -8.61 -16.92 26.90
C VAL A 287 -8.52 -17.00 25.38
N VAL A 288 -8.74 -18.18 24.79
CA VAL A 288 -8.81 -18.35 23.32
C VAL A 288 -9.99 -17.55 22.78
N LYS A 289 -11.17 -17.69 23.38
CA LYS A 289 -12.35 -16.88 23.03
C LYS A 289 -12.09 -15.38 23.19
N ALA A 290 -11.44 -14.97 24.28
CA ALA A 290 -11.07 -13.57 24.49
C ALA A 290 -10.10 -13.06 23.40
N ALA A 291 -9.16 -13.88 22.94
CA ALA A 291 -8.25 -13.56 21.84
C ALA A 291 -8.96 -13.46 20.48
N GLU A 292 -9.92 -14.33 20.19
CA GLU A 292 -10.76 -14.29 19.00
C GLU A 292 -11.59 -13.01 18.94
N VAL A 293 -12.29 -12.67 20.04
CA VAL A 293 -13.08 -11.43 20.14
C VAL A 293 -12.18 -10.21 19.94
N LEU A 294 -11.01 -10.18 20.56
CA LEU A 294 -10.06 -9.07 20.42
C LEU A 294 -9.55 -8.95 18.97
N SER A 295 -9.36 -10.08 18.29
CA SER A 295 -8.91 -10.13 16.89
C SER A 295 -9.89 -9.52 15.91
N ARG A 296 -11.20 -9.49 16.22
CA ARG A 296 -12.20 -8.80 15.39
C ARG A 296 -11.88 -7.31 15.25
N ARG A 297 -11.31 -6.69 16.28
CA ARG A 297 -10.89 -5.29 16.27
C ARG A 297 -9.43 -5.10 15.81
N TYR A 298 -8.57 -6.06 16.13
CA TYR A 298 -7.13 -6.03 15.85
C TYR A 298 -6.72 -7.31 15.10
N PRO A 299 -7.00 -7.40 13.79
CA PRO A 299 -6.82 -8.63 13.01
C PRO A 299 -5.35 -9.06 12.88
N GLU A 300 -4.41 -8.16 13.10
CA GLU A 300 -2.97 -8.42 13.03
C GLU A 300 -2.41 -9.09 14.30
N LEU A 301 -3.17 -9.19 15.39
CA LEU A 301 -2.70 -9.86 16.62
C LEU A 301 -2.48 -11.35 16.39
N ALA A 302 -1.36 -11.86 16.88
CA ALA A 302 -1.00 -13.28 16.79
C ALA A 302 -0.25 -13.81 18.03
N ASP A 303 0.20 -12.94 18.92
CA ASP A 303 0.97 -13.29 20.10
C ASP A 303 0.49 -12.50 21.33
N LEU A 304 -0.21 -13.18 22.24
CA LEU A 304 -0.83 -12.58 23.42
C LEU A 304 -0.34 -13.27 24.70
N GLY A 305 -0.18 -12.49 25.76
CA GLY A 305 0.04 -13.00 27.10
C GLY A 305 -1.04 -12.50 28.05
N PHE A 306 -1.89 -13.42 28.50
CA PHE A 306 -2.98 -13.19 29.44
C PHE A 306 -2.50 -13.40 30.88
N ASP A 307 -3.02 -12.56 31.77
CA ASP A 307 -2.90 -12.74 33.21
C ASP A 307 -4.28 -13.12 33.73
N VAL A 308 -4.37 -14.31 34.32
CA VAL A 308 -5.62 -14.95 34.75
C VAL A 308 -5.59 -15.16 36.26
N ALA A 309 -6.71 -14.89 36.91
CA ALA A 309 -6.92 -15.17 38.32
C ALA A 309 -7.83 -16.37 38.51
N VAL A 310 -7.57 -17.13 39.57
CA VAL A 310 -8.42 -18.23 40.05
C VAL A 310 -8.77 -17.93 41.50
N GLU A 311 -10.06 -17.96 41.82
CA GLU A 311 -10.55 -17.88 43.20
C GLU A 311 -10.58 -19.28 43.85
N PRO A 312 -10.54 -19.40 45.19
CA PRO A 312 -10.63 -20.69 45.89
C PRO A 312 -11.80 -21.58 45.44
N GLY A 313 -12.95 -20.99 45.09
CA GLY A 313 -14.12 -21.71 44.55
C GLY A 313 -13.98 -22.16 43.08
N GLY A 314 -12.84 -21.93 42.43
CA GLY A 314 -12.58 -22.31 41.03
C GLY A 314 -13.19 -21.37 39.99
N ARG A 315 -13.64 -20.18 40.40
CA ARG A 315 -14.07 -19.11 39.49
C ARG A 315 -12.87 -18.48 38.79
N LEU A 316 -13.02 -18.23 37.49
CA LEU A 316 -11.95 -17.73 36.62
C LEU A 316 -12.18 -16.26 36.27
N TRP A 317 -11.09 -15.49 36.25
CA TRP A 317 -11.12 -14.09 35.84
C TRP A 317 -9.95 -13.73 34.91
N ILE A 318 -10.22 -12.91 33.90
CA ILE A 318 -9.18 -12.28 33.09
C ILE A 318 -8.79 -10.96 33.75
N ILE A 319 -7.55 -10.85 34.21
CA ILE A 319 -7.02 -9.63 34.85
C ILE A 319 -6.59 -8.63 33.78
N GLU A 320 -5.72 -9.08 32.87
CA GLU A 320 -5.20 -8.28 31.77
C GLU A 320 -4.71 -9.13 30.60
N VAL A 321 -4.49 -8.49 29.45
CA VAL A 321 -3.79 -9.08 28.30
C VAL A 321 -2.78 -8.10 27.75
N ASN A 322 -1.64 -8.64 27.33
CA ASN A 322 -0.58 -7.90 26.66
C ASN A 322 -0.40 -8.46 25.25
N ALA A 323 -0.31 -7.58 24.24
CA ALA A 323 -0.02 -7.94 22.85
C ALA A 323 1.46 -8.33 22.59
N ARG A 324 2.23 -8.55 23.66
CA ARG A 324 3.59 -9.07 23.59
C ARG A 324 3.84 -9.90 24.84
N ASP A 325 3.81 -11.22 24.69
CA ASP A 325 4.17 -12.09 25.80
C ASP A 325 5.67 -12.01 26.11
N LEU A 326 6.07 -11.84 27.37
CA LEU A 326 7.49 -11.76 27.75
C LEU A 326 8.16 -13.13 27.84
N ARG A 327 7.38 -14.22 27.88
CA ARG A 327 7.76 -15.63 27.82
C ARG A 327 8.68 -16.14 28.95
N ILE A 328 9.52 -15.29 29.54
CA ILE A 328 10.59 -15.67 30.47
C ILE A 328 10.09 -16.46 31.69
N THR A 329 8.84 -16.25 32.07
CA THR A 329 8.17 -16.95 33.16
C THR A 329 8.11 -18.46 32.91
N PHE A 330 8.01 -18.91 31.64
CA PHE A 330 8.07 -20.33 31.29
C PHE A 330 9.45 -20.93 31.58
N HIS A 331 10.51 -20.21 31.20
CA HIS A 331 11.88 -20.63 31.49
C HIS A 331 12.16 -20.66 33.00
N GLN A 332 11.74 -19.64 33.74
CA GLN A 332 11.88 -19.57 35.20
C GLN A 332 11.15 -20.71 35.92
N ALA A 333 9.95 -21.07 35.43
CA ALA A 333 9.18 -22.22 35.93
C ALA A 333 9.75 -23.58 35.50
N ARG A 334 10.85 -23.61 34.74
CA ARG A 334 11.44 -24.82 34.12
C ARG A 334 10.48 -25.58 33.19
N ASP A 335 9.45 -24.92 32.66
CA ASP A 335 8.60 -25.46 31.60
C ASP A 335 9.24 -25.17 30.23
N LEU A 336 10.27 -25.96 29.91
CA LEU A 336 11.06 -25.79 28.70
C LEU A 336 10.27 -26.11 27.43
N GLU A 337 9.26 -26.97 27.51
CA GLU A 337 8.41 -27.33 26.37
C GLU A 337 7.53 -26.15 25.97
N SER A 338 6.77 -25.59 26.92
CA SER A 338 5.96 -24.38 26.68
C SER A 338 6.85 -23.20 26.27
N TRP A 339 8.00 -23.03 26.93
CA TRP A 339 8.99 -22.02 26.55
C TRP A 339 9.35 -22.13 25.07
N ARG A 340 9.79 -23.29 24.58
CA ARG A 340 10.11 -23.50 23.16
C ARG A 340 8.91 -23.26 22.25
N ARG A 341 7.73 -23.73 22.65
CA ARG A 341 6.48 -23.56 21.90
C ARG A 341 6.14 -22.09 21.67
N THR A 342 6.43 -21.23 22.64
CA THR A 342 6.19 -19.78 22.51
C THR A 342 7.01 -19.10 21.41
N PHE A 343 8.14 -19.69 21.01
CA PHE A 343 8.97 -19.23 19.87
C PHE A 343 8.58 -19.92 18.56
N ALA A 344 8.13 -21.17 18.62
CA ALA A 344 7.69 -21.93 17.45
C ALA A 344 6.44 -21.31 16.80
N ARG A 345 5.41 -21.00 17.60
CA ARG A 345 4.10 -20.55 17.10
C ARG A 345 4.15 -19.30 16.22
N PRO A 346 4.86 -18.21 16.58
CA PRO A 346 5.01 -17.08 15.66
C PRO A 346 5.69 -17.42 14.33
N MET A 347 6.59 -18.41 14.30
CA MET A 347 7.23 -18.86 13.06
C MET A 347 6.25 -19.71 12.22
N GLU A 348 5.47 -20.57 12.86
CA GLU A 348 4.37 -21.31 12.21
C GLU A 348 3.31 -20.36 11.62
N TYR A 349 2.95 -19.31 12.36
CA TYR A 349 2.03 -18.28 11.87
C TYR A 349 2.62 -17.45 10.74
N ALA A 350 3.92 -17.16 10.78
CA ALA A 350 4.58 -16.51 9.66
C ALA A 350 4.52 -17.39 8.40
N SER A 351 4.74 -18.70 8.53
CA SER A 351 4.57 -19.69 7.46
C SER A 351 3.15 -19.71 6.89
N TYR A 352 2.14 -19.67 7.77
CA TYR A 352 0.73 -19.54 7.38
C TYR A 352 0.49 -18.27 6.54
N LEU A 353 0.99 -17.12 6.99
CA LEU A 353 0.81 -15.85 6.29
C LEU A 353 1.53 -15.83 4.92
N LEU A 354 2.71 -16.45 4.81
CA LEU A 354 3.39 -16.61 3.53
C LEU A 354 2.54 -17.44 2.55
N ARG A 355 2.02 -18.59 2.97
CA ARG A 355 1.12 -19.42 2.14
C ARG A 355 -0.16 -18.67 1.74
N LYS A 356 -0.70 -17.83 2.63
CA LYS A 356 -1.89 -17.02 2.33
C LYS A 356 -1.61 -15.89 1.34
N GLN A 357 -0.41 -15.31 1.37
CA GLN A 357 0.02 -14.30 0.40
C GLN A 357 0.33 -14.90 -0.98
N ASP A 358 0.71 -16.18 -1.01
CA ASP A 358 0.90 -17.00 -2.20
C ASP A 358 -0.47 -17.44 -2.76
N SER A 359 -1.31 -16.46 -3.09
CA SER A 359 -2.58 -16.72 -3.76
C SER A 359 -2.31 -16.95 -5.25
N SER A 360 -2.54 -18.19 -5.70
CA SER A 360 -2.67 -18.80 -7.04
C SER A 360 -2.53 -17.99 -8.36
N ARG A 361 -2.64 -16.67 -8.35
CA ARG A 361 -2.49 -15.79 -9.51
C ARG A 361 -1.05 -15.28 -9.62
N PRO A 362 -0.34 -15.56 -10.73
CA PRO A 362 1.00 -15.03 -10.92
C PRO A 362 0.96 -13.49 -10.93
N SER A 363 1.99 -12.85 -10.36
CA SER A 363 2.02 -11.40 -10.22
C SER A 363 2.77 -10.71 -11.37
N VAL A 364 2.48 -9.43 -11.61
CA VAL A 364 3.30 -8.52 -12.45
C VAL A 364 3.54 -7.26 -11.64
N ALA A 365 4.77 -6.75 -11.67
CA ALA A 365 5.10 -5.42 -11.17
C ALA A 365 5.25 -4.43 -12.33
N VAL A 366 4.40 -3.42 -12.39
CA VAL A 366 4.41 -2.34 -13.38
C VAL A 366 5.04 -1.10 -12.76
N LEU A 367 6.14 -0.64 -13.35
CA LEU A 367 6.91 0.49 -12.88
C LEU A 367 6.66 1.73 -13.75
N THR A 368 6.09 2.78 -13.15
CA THR A 368 5.77 4.01 -13.87
C THR A 368 7.04 4.77 -14.32
N PRO A 369 6.95 5.72 -15.26
CA PRO A 369 8.13 6.38 -15.81
C PRO A 369 8.89 7.33 -14.86
N GLY A 370 8.41 7.56 -13.64
CA GLY A 370 9.04 8.47 -12.68
C GLY A 370 8.04 9.23 -11.80
N THR A 371 8.32 10.52 -11.61
CA THR A 371 7.70 11.33 -10.54
C THR A 371 6.37 11.99 -10.91
N LEU A 372 5.72 11.58 -12.01
CA LEU A 372 4.35 12.02 -12.29
C LEU A 372 3.38 11.13 -11.52
N PRO A 373 2.33 11.69 -10.90
CA PRO A 373 1.36 10.90 -10.16
C PRO A 373 0.46 10.09 -11.11
N VAL A 374 0.03 8.92 -10.67
CA VAL A 374 -0.98 8.10 -11.38
C VAL A 374 -2.38 8.74 -11.30
N ARG A 375 -2.60 9.60 -10.31
CA ARG A 375 -3.85 10.34 -10.11
C ARG A 375 -4.09 11.44 -11.16
N GLY A 376 -5.33 11.48 -11.64
CA GLY A 376 -5.74 12.04 -12.95
C GLY A 376 -5.55 13.54 -13.25
N ARG A 377 -5.26 14.42 -12.30
CA ARG A 377 -5.07 15.86 -12.60
C ARG A 377 -3.66 16.20 -13.08
N SER A 378 -2.66 15.44 -12.64
CA SER A 378 -1.25 15.70 -12.97
C SER A 378 -0.56 14.47 -13.60
N SER A 379 -1.35 13.45 -13.95
CA SER A 379 -0.89 12.26 -14.66
C SER A 379 -0.53 12.56 -16.11
N GLY A 380 0.56 11.98 -16.59
CA GLY A 380 0.86 11.92 -18.02
C GLY A 380 0.03 10.87 -18.74
N SER A 381 0.26 10.75 -20.05
CA SER A 381 -0.41 9.76 -20.90
C SER A 381 0.04 8.33 -20.56
N VAL A 382 1.31 8.16 -20.18
CA VAL A 382 1.85 6.85 -19.79
C VAL A 382 1.27 6.42 -18.44
N GLU A 383 1.19 7.32 -17.45
CA GLU A 383 0.55 7.03 -16.16
C GLU A 383 -0.94 6.73 -16.31
N THR A 384 -1.62 7.39 -17.26
CA THR A 384 -3.00 7.05 -17.63
C THR A 384 -3.08 5.65 -18.23
N THR A 385 -2.18 5.30 -19.13
CA THR A 385 -2.11 3.95 -19.73
C THR A 385 -1.91 2.88 -18.66
N VAL A 386 -0.97 3.10 -17.73
CA VAL A 386 -0.74 2.21 -16.58
C VAL A 386 -2.00 2.06 -15.76
N ARG A 387 -2.66 3.17 -15.39
CA ARG A 387 -3.88 3.13 -14.58
C ARG A 387 -4.98 2.30 -15.24
N GLU A 388 -5.29 2.62 -16.50
CA GLU A 388 -6.42 2.00 -17.19
C GLU A 388 -6.17 0.53 -17.54
N THR A 389 -4.91 0.17 -17.84
CA THR A 389 -4.52 -1.22 -18.15
C THR A 389 -4.42 -2.06 -16.86
N ALA A 390 -3.80 -1.54 -15.79
CA ALA A 390 -3.60 -2.27 -14.55
C ALA A 390 -4.93 -2.63 -13.85
N GLU A 391 -5.92 -1.74 -13.85
CA GLU A 391 -7.24 -2.00 -13.25
C GLU A 391 -8.01 -3.13 -13.96
N ARG A 392 -7.76 -3.33 -15.27
CA ARG A 392 -8.36 -4.40 -16.07
C ARG A 392 -7.61 -5.72 -15.91
N LEU A 393 -6.29 -5.66 -16.01
CA LEU A 393 -5.41 -6.81 -15.77
C LEU A 393 -5.58 -7.41 -14.37
N ALA A 394 -5.96 -6.58 -13.38
CA ALA A 394 -6.21 -7.02 -12.01
C ALA A 394 -7.37 -8.02 -11.87
N GLU A 395 -8.24 -8.15 -12.87
CA GLU A 395 -9.33 -9.13 -12.88
C GLU A 395 -8.80 -10.57 -12.98
N GLU A 396 -7.72 -10.76 -13.74
CA GLU A 396 -7.10 -12.06 -14.02
C GLU A 396 -5.87 -12.32 -13.15
N ARG A 397 -5.12 -11.27 -12.80
CA ARG A 397 -3.79 -11.41 -12.17
C ARG A 397 -3.55 -10.42 -11.05
N ARG A 398 -2.54 -10.70 -10.22
CA ARG A 398 -2.10 -9.74 -9.20
C ARG A 398 -1.18 -8.70 -9.82
N VAL A 399 -1.63 -7.45 -9.93
CA VAL A 399 -0.86 -6.37 -10.57
C VAL A 399 -0.39 -5.38 -9.51
N TYR A 400 0.92 -5.30 -9.28
CA TYR A 400 1.53 -4.25 -8.47
C TYR A 400 1.85 -3.05 -9.33
N VAL A 401 1.40 -1.86 -8.94
CA VAL A 401 1.73 -0.62 -9.65
C VAL A 401 2.61 0.25 -8.78
N LEU A 402 3.88 0.38 -9.17
CA LEU A 402 4.89 1.16 -8.46
C LEU A 402 4.97 2.57 -9.07
N GLY A 403 4.58 3.57 -8.30
CA GLY A 403 4.54 4.96 -8.77
C GLY A 403 4.18 5.97 -7.68
N MET A 404 4.08 7.23 -8.08
CA MET A 404 3.57 8.29 -7.19
C MET A 404 2.04 8.34 -7.21
N ASP A 405 1.41 8.57 -6.04
CA ASP A 405 -0.04 8.71 -5.86
C ASP A 405 -0.84 7.57 -6.52
N THR A 406 -0.46 6.33 -6.17
CA THR A 406 -1.03 5.10 -6.74
C THR A 406 -2.32 4.66 -6.04
N ARG A 407 -2.64 5.24 -4.88
CA ARG A 407 -3.81 4.87 -4.06
C ARG A 407 -5.17 5.08 -4.73
N VAL A 408 -5.19 5.74 -5.90
CA VAL A 408 -6.39 5.87 -6.74
C VAL A 408 -6.83 4.54 -7.36
N LEU A 409 -5.92 3.57 -7.43
CA LEU A 409 -6.14 2.23 -7.96
C LEU A 409 -6.98 1.41 -6.97
N LYS A 410 -8.01 0.74 -7.49
CA LYS A 410 -9.02 0.03 -6.70
C LYS A 410 -8.88 -1.48 -6.81
N LYS A 411 -8.67 -1.99 -8.03
CA LYS A 411 -8.57 -3.43 -8.30
C LYS A 411 -7.13 -3.92 -8.21
N SER A 412 -6.16 -3.09 -8.61
CA SER A 412 -4.74 -3.45 -8.56
C SER A 412 -4.11 -3.20 -7.18
N CYS A 413 -2.88 -3.69 -6.96
CA CYS A 413 -2.11 -3.50 -5.72
C CYS A 413 -1.24 -2.23 -5.82
N PRO A 414 -1.66 -1.08 -5.25
CA PRO A 414 -0.87 0.14 -5.32
C PRO A 414 0.40 0.04 -4.46
N VAL A 415 1.53 0.49 -4.99
CA VAL A 415 2.81 0.58 -4.27
C VAL A 415 3.34 2.01 -4.38
N GLU A 416 3.26 2.73 -3.27
CA GLU A 416 3.54 4.16 -3.23
C GLU A 416 5.04 4.47 -3.16
N VAL A 417 5.58 5.03 -4.24
CA VAL A 417 6.95 5.55 -4.32
C VAL A 417 6.93 7.04 -3.96
N ARG A 418 7.46 7.39 -2.78
CA ARG A 418 7.52 8.77 -2.28
C ARG A 418 8.88 9.38 -2.62
N ALA A 419 8.93 10.06 -3.77
CA ALA A 419 10.15 10.67 -4.26
C ALA A 419 9.96 12.12 -4.70
N SER A 420 10.92 12.98 -4.38
CA SER A 420 10.96 14.37 -4.88
C SER A 420 11.71 14.51 -6.22
N ASN A 421 12.51 13.50 -6.58
CA ASN A 421 13.32 13.49 -7.79
C ASN A 421 13.49 12.07 -8.36
N ARG A 422 13.99 11.98 -9.60
CA ARG A 422 14.14 10.72 -10.34
C ARG A 422 15.07 9.72 -9.66
N ARG A 423 16.19 10.16 -9.07
CA ARG A 423 17.15 9.25 -8.41
C ARG A 423 16.49 8.58 -7.20
N GLN A 424 15.82 9.37 -6.37
CA GLN A 424 15.06 8.85 -5.24
C GLN A 424 13.94 7.91 -5.69
N TYR A 425 13.23 8.24 -6.77
CA TYR A 425 12.17 7.41 -7.33
C TYR A 425 12.70 6.01 -7.69
N TRP A 426 13.77 5.93 -8.47
CA TRP A 426 14.33 4.64 -8.89
C TRP A 426 14.89 3.85 -7.71
N ASN A 427 15.63 4.49 -6.80
CA ASN A 427 16.16 3.81 -5.62
C ASN A 427 15.06 3.15 -4.78
N GLN A 428 13.97 3.88 -4.53
CA GLN A 428 12.86 3.36 -3.74
C GLN A 428 12.06 2.31 -4.53
N ALA A 429 11.79 2.54 -5.82
CA ALA A 429 11.12 1.56 -6.67
C ALA A 429 11.88 0.24 -6.75
N PHE A 430 13.20 0.28 -6.92
CA PHE A 430 14.06 -0.91 -6.89
C PHE A 430 14.05 -1.59 -5.51
N GLY A 431 13.98 -0.80 -4.44
CA GLY A 431 13.74 -1.30 -3.09
C GLY A 431 12.46 -2.13 -2.99
N HIS A 432 11.35 -1.63 -3.52
CA HIS A 432 10.09 -2.37 -3.57
C HIS A 432 10.19 -3.63 -4.44
N LEU A 433 10.79 -3.54 -5.63
CA LEU A 433 10.92 -4.70 -6.55
C LEU A 433 11.71 -5.87 -5.94
N ARG A 434 12.82 -5.59 -5.24
CA ARG A 434 13.61 -6.62 -4.53
C ARG A 434 12.78 -7.40 -3.50
N ARG A 435 11.76 -6.75 -2.94
CA ARG A 435 10.88 -7.30 -1.91
C ARG A 435 9.69 -8.04 -2.51
N LEU A 436 9.13 -7.54 -3.62
CA LEU A 436 7.97 -8.13 -4.29
C LEU A 436 8.28 -9.41 -5.06
N ARG A 437 9.49 -9.53 -5.63
CA ARG A 437 9.95 -10.68 -6.43
C ARG A 437 8.93 -11.14 -7.48
N SER A 438 8.26 -10.20 -8.13
CA SER A 438 7.30 -10.53 -9.18
C SER A 438 8.00 -11.25 -10.35
N PRO A 439 7.40 -12.32 -10.91
CA PRO A 439 8.02 -13.08 -11.99
C PRO A 439 8.12 -12.25 -13.28
N ILE A 440 7.26 -11.25 -13.47
CA ILE A 440 7.36 -10.26 -14.54
C ILE A 440 7.50 -8.87 -13.94
N ILE A 441 8.44 -8.09 -14.48
CA ILE A 441 8.60 -6.67 -14.21
C ILE A 441 8.44 -5.91 -15.53
N GLN A 442 7.40 -5.08 -15.60
CA GLN A 442 7.16 -4.16 -16.71
C GLN A 442 7.70 -2.77 -16.39
N VAL A 443 8.48 -2.22 -17.30
CA VAL A 443 9.05 -0.87 -17.20
C VAL A 443 8.43 0.04 -18.26
N GLU A 444 7.85 1.14 -17.80
CA GLU A 444 7.18 2.09 -18.67
C GLU A 444 8.15 3.14 -19.22
N ASN A 445 8.37 3.15 -20.53
CA ASN A 445 9.02 4.20 -21.31
C ASN A 445 10.42 4.64 -20.80
N ARG A 446 11.13 3.77 -20.07
CA ARG A 446 12.41 4.06 -19.40
C ARG A 446 13.45 2.96 -19.66
N PRO A 447 13.96 2.84 -20.90
CA PRO A 447 14.94 1.82 -21.24
C PRO A 447 16.25 1.92 -20.43
N ALA A 448 16.61 3.12 -19.96
CA ALA A 448 17.88 3.35 -19.25
C ALA A 448 18.02 2.54 -17.95
N VAL A 449 16.90 2.15 -17.31
CA VAL A 449 16.94 1.44 -16.02
C VAL A 449 16.99 -0.08 -16.16
N ILE A 450 16.79 -0.63 -17.36
CA ILE A 450 16.69 -2.08 -17.56
C ILE A 450 17.96 -2.82 -17.14
N GLY A 451 19.15 -2.28 -17.46
CA GLY A 451 20.42 -2.92 -17.09
C GLY A 451 20.61 -3.03 -15.57
N GLU A 452 20.20 -2.01 -14.82
CA GLU A 452 20.23 -2.04 -13.35
C GLU A 452 19.15 -2.99 -12.80
N LEU A 453 17.95 -3.01 -13.42
CA LEU A 453 16.90 -3.96 -13.04
C LEU A 453 17.33 -5.42 -13.20
N ARG A 454 18.03 -5.75 -14.29
CA ARG A 454 18.53 -7.12 -14.51
C ARG A 454 19.50 -7.56 -13.42
N SER A 455 20.34 -6.67 -12.91
CA SER A 455 21.29 -7.04 -11.84
C SER A 455 20.60 -7.24 -10.48
N ILE A 456 19.49 -6.56 -10.22
CA ILE A 456 18.78 -6.64 -8.92
C ILE A 456 17.62 -7.65 -8.91
N CYS A 457 17.07 -8.00 -10.07
CA CYS A 457 15.92 -8.89 -10.25
C CYS A 457 16.24 -9.92 -11.34
N SER A 458 17.33 -10.66 -11.16
CA SER A 458 17.88 -11.57 -12.17
C SER A 458 16.91 -12.67 -12.60
N GLN A 459 16.04 -13.12 -11.68
CA GLN A 459 15.06 -14.18 -11.91
C GLN A 459 13.74 -13.71 -12.56
N SER A 460 13.52 -12.40 -12.66
CA SER A 460 12.29 -11.86 -13.25
C SER A 460 12.44 -11.74 -14.77
N ARG A 461 11.35 -12.01 -15.50
CA ARG A 461 11.18 -11.61 -16.90
C ARG A 461 11.03 -10.10 -16.97
N LEU A 462 11.88 -9.42 -17.74
CA LEU A 462 11.86 -7.97 -17.91
C LEU A 462 11.15 -7.59 -19.20
N LEU A 463 10.08 -6.81 -19.07
CA LEU A 463 9.32 -6.27 -20.18
C LEU A 463 9.50 -4.75 -20.23
N LEU A 464 9.82 -4.21 -21.41
CA LEU A 464 9.90 -2.76 -21.63
C LEU A 464 8.73 -2.30 -22.52
N TYR A 465 7.84 -1.44 -22.02
CA TYR A 465 6.77 -0.85 -22.83
C TYR A 465 7.16 0.57 -23.27
N LEU A 466 7.50 0.72 -24.56
CA LEU A 466 7.85 1.98 -25.19
C LEU A 466 6.61 2.72 -25.74
N HIS A 467 6.44 3.96 -25.28
CA HIS A 467 5.35 4.86 -25.69
C HIS A 467 5.80 5.95 -26.67
N SER A 468 7.11 6.16 -26.78
CA SER A 468 7.70 7.08 -27.75
C SER A 468 9.14 6.68 -28.06
N ASP A 469 9.68 7.27 -29.13
CA ASP A 469 11.09 7.13 -29.48
C ASP A 469 12.00 8.11 -28.72
N THR A 470 11.43 8.92 -27.81
CA THR A 470 12.15 9.98 -27.10
C THR A 470 13.24 9.42 -26.20
N PHE A 471 12.93 8.38 -25.42
CA PHE A 471 13.84 7.85 -24.39
C PHE A 471 14.80 6.78 -24.91
N ILE A 472 14.75 6.48 -26.22
CA ILE A 472 15.67 5.57 -26.92
C ILE A 472 16.72 6.32 -27.75
N ARG A 473 16.91 7.63 -27.50
CA ARG A 473 17.87 8.49 -28.22
C ARG A 473 18.63 9.42 -27.26
N PRO A 474 19.77 10.00 -27.68
CA PRO A 474 20.42 11.08 -26.93
C PRO A 474 19.49 12.29 -26.72
N PRO A 475 19.65 13.04 -25.61
CA PRO A 475 20.61 12.84 -24.52
C PRO A 475 20.14 11.81 -23.48
N TYR A 476 18.99 11.17 -23.66
CA TYR A 476 18.38 10.30 -22.64
C TYR A 476 19.09 8.96 -22.48
N ILE A 477 19.62 8.41 -23.58
CA ILE A 477 20.42 7.19 -23.55
C ILE A 477 21.38 7.16 -24.74
N ARG A 478 22.60 6.66 -24.51
CA ARG A 478 23.58 6.43 -25.59
C ARG A 478 23.21 5.16 -26.36
N PRO A 479 23.42 5.09 -27.70
CA PRO A 479 23.06 3.92 -28.50
C PRO A 479 23.66 2.60 -28.00
N ALA A 480 24.92 2.60 -27.56
CA ALA A 480 25.58 1.41 -27.02
C ALA A 480 24.92 0.91 -25.72
N THR A 481 24.59 1.84 -24.81
CA THR A 481 23.87 1.51 -23.56
C THR A 481 22.46 1.02 -23.84
N LEU A 482 21.76 1.65 -24.79
CA LEU A 482 20.44 1.20 -25.20
C LEU A 482 20.48 -0.22 -25.73
N ARG A 483 21.42 -0.55 -26.63
CA ARG A 483 21.60 -1.91 -27.16
C ARG A 483 21.71 -2.93 -26.02
N LYS A 484 22.65 -2.70 -25.10
CA LYS A 484 22.86 -3.57 -23.93
C LYS A 484 21.58 -3.73 -23.08
N ASN A 485 20.85 -2.64 -22.87
CA ASN A 485 19.62 -2.67 -22.08
C ASN A 485 18.48 -3.41 -22.80
N LEU A 486 18.36 -3.28 -24.12
CA LEU A 486 17.37 -4.05 -24.89
C LEU A 486 17.71 -5.55 -24.90
N ASP A 487 18.99 -5.91 -24.91
CA ASP A 487 19.43 -7.32 -24.84
C ASP A 487 18.97 -7.99 -23.53
N HIS A 488 18.84 -7.24 -22.44
CA HIS A 488 18.32 -7.73 -21.16
C HIS A 488 16.79 -7.85 -21.09
N CYS A 489 16.03 -7.35 -22.08
CA CYS A 489 14.58 -7.47 -22.10
C CYS A 489 14.16 -8.86 -22.61
N ASP A 490 13.25 -9.52 -21.89
CA ASP A 490 12.60 -10.74 -22.36
C ASP A 490 11.53 -10.40 -23.41
N ALA A 491 10.85 -9.24 -23.25
CA ALA A 491 9.94 -8.69 -24.26
C ALA A 491 10.03 -7.16 -24.33
N ILE A 492 9.76 -6.61 -25.51
CA ILE A 492 9.64 -5.18 -25.75
C ILE A 492 8.28 -4.93 -26.38
N VAL A 493 7.48 -4.06 -25.77
CA VAL A 493 6.18 -3.65 -26.31
C VAL A 493 6.30 -2.26 -26.91
N THR A 494 5.79 -2.07 -28.11
CA THR A 494 5.63 -0.76 -28.74
C THR A 494 4.16 -0.43 -28.93
N ASN A 495 3.83 0.85 -28.90
CA ASN A 495 2.45 1.31 -29.12
C ASN A 495 1.97 1.27 -30.57
N SER A 496 2.86 0.97 -31.53
CA SER A 496 2.55 0.89 -32.96
C SER A 496 3.51 -0.03 -33.71
N ALA A 497 3.10 -0.48 -34.88
CA ALA A 497 3.95 -1.18 -35.84
C ALA A 497 5.05 -0.25 -36.38
N HIS A 498 4.76 1.04 -36.55
CA HIS A 498 5.75 2.03 -36.96
C HIS A 498 6.93 2.10 -35.99
N LEU A 499 6.66 2.17 -34.69
CA LEU A 499 7.70 2.20 -33.66
C LEU A 499 8.44 0.86 -33.59
N LYS A 500 7.73 -0.27 -33.77
CA LYS A 500 8.36 -1.60 -33.91
C LYS A 500 9.35 -1.63 -35.07
N GLU A 501 8.96 -1.22 -36.27
CA GLU A 501 9.84 -1.21 -37.44
C GLU A 501 10.99 -0.20 -37.34
N GLN A 502 10.79 0.92 -36.63
CA GLN A 502 11.90 1.81 -36.29
C GLN A 502 12.89 1.12 -35.36
N LEU A 503 12.40 0.43 -34.32
CA LEU A 503 13.26 -0.24 -33.36
C LEU A 503 14.00 -1.42 -33.99
N ILE A 504 13.35 -2.20 -34.86
CA ILE A 504 13.97 -3.29 -35.63
C ILE A 504 15.08 -2.75 -36.53
N ARG A 505 14.87 -1.63 -37.22
CA ARG A 505 15.93 -1.01 -38.04
C ARG A 505 17.13 -0.58 -37.22
N MET A 506 16.90 -0.06 -36.01
CA MET A 506 17.98 0.36 -35.11
C MET A 506 18.67 -0.85 -34.44
N PHE A 507 17.92 -1.91 -34.14
CA PHE A 507 18.36 -3.08 -33.37
C PHE A 507 17.73 -4.39 -33.93
N PRO A 508 18.22 -4.91 -35.07
CA PRO A 508 17.60 -6.06 -35.74
C PRO A 508 17.50 -7.32 -34.87
N ARG A 509 18.45 -7.52 -33.94
CA ARG A 509 18.49 -8.67 -33.01
C ARG A 509 17.33 -8.75 -32.03
N CYS A 510 16.55 -7.68 -31.90
CA CYS A 510 15.39 -7.67 -31.00
C CYS A 510 14.07 -8.03 -31.71
N ARG A 511 14.07 -8.30 -33.03
CA ARG A 511 12.86 -8.47 -33.86
C ARG A 511 11.82 -9.39 -33.22
N ASP A 512 12.23 -10.57 -32.77
CA ASP A 512 11.32 -11.61 -32.30
C ASP A 512 10.76 -11.35 -30.90
N ARG A 513 11.37 -10.41 -30.16
CA ARG A 513 10.95 -9.95 -28.83
C ARG A 513 10.09 -8.69 -28.88
N ILE A 514 9.84 -8.10 -30.05
CA ILE A 514 9.09 -6.85 -30.17
C ILE A 514 7.62 -7.14 -30.52
N HIS A 515 6.73 -6.78 -29.61
CA HIS A 515 5.28 -6.93 -29.73
C HIS A 515 4.62 -5.56 -29.86
N VAL A 516 3.49 -5.51 -30.57
CA VAL A 516 2.70 -4.27 -30.71
C VAL A 516 1.46 -4.40 -29.84
N VAL A 517 1.30 -3.47 -28.91
CA VAL A 517 0.07 -3.30 -28.13
C VAL A 517 -0.30 -1.83 -28.17
N ALA A 518 -1.41 -1.50 -28.81
CA ALA A 518 -1.87 -0.13 -28.91
C ALA A 518 -2.47 0.35 -27.57
N PRO A 519 -2.20 1.60 -27.15
CA PRO A 519 -2.90 2.20 -26.02
C PRO A 519 -4.35 2.48 -26.40
N GLY A 520 -5.23 2.37 -25.41
CA GLY A 520 -6.66 2.52 -25.62
C GLY A 520 -7.22 3.89 -25.27
N VAL A 521 -8.54 3.99 -25.36
CA VAL A 521 -9.36 5.13 -24.96
C VAL A 521 -10.53 4.63 -24.12
N ASN A 522 -10.97 5.46 -23.17
CA ASN A 522 -12.15 5.16 -22.38
C ASN A 522 -13.41 5.54 -23.17
N LEU A 523 -13.99 4.57 -23.89
CA LEU A 523 -15.15 4.74 -24.76
C LEU A 523 -16.41 5.25 -24.03
N ASN A 524 -16.52 4.94 -22.73
CA ASN A 524 -17.62 5.41 -21.88
C ASN A 524 -17.47 6.87 -21.45
N ARG A 525 -16.24 7.39 -21.44
CA ARG A 525 -15.90 8.78 -21.12
C ARG A 525 -15.87 9.64 -22.39
N PHE A 526 -15.20 9.17 -23.44
CA PHE A 526 -15.19 9.78 -24.77
C PHE A 526 -16.39 9.27 -25.56
N ARG A 527 -17.59 9.63 -25.09
CA ARG A 527 -18.85 9.22 -25.74
C ARG A 527 -18.99 9.86 -27.11
N SER A 528 -19.62 9.13 -28.01
CA SER A 528 -19.90 9.53 -29.38
C SER A 528 -20.83 10.75 -29.45
N LEU A 529 -20.64 11.60 -30.46
CA LEU A 529 -21.52 12.71 -30.82
C LEU A 529 -22.91 12.25 -31.30
N GLN A 530 -23.06 10.97 -31.61
CA GLN A 530 -24.31 10.33 -31.97
C GLN A 530 -25.06 9.81 -30.72
N ASP A 531 -24.45 9.83 -29.52
CA ASP A 531 -25.14 9.52 -28.27
C ASP A 531 -26.14 10.65 -27.94
N PRO A 532 -27.44 10.36 -27.77
CA PRO A 532 -28.46 11.38 -27.49
C PRO A 532 -28.13 12.27 -26.28
N ARG A 533 -27.50 11.69 -25.24
CA ARG A 533 -27.10 12.42 -24.03
C ARG A 533 -25.99 13.43 -24.30
N VAL A 534 -25.11 13.13 -25.25
CA VAL A 534 -24.06 14.05 -25.67
C VAL A 534 -24.65 15.17 -26.52
N GLN A 535 -25.62 14.86 -27.38
CA GLN A 535 -26.29 15.86 -28.23
C GLN A 535 -27.04 16.91 -27.39
N GLU A 536 -27.80 16.47 -26.39
CA GLU A 536 -28.51 17.35 -25.46
C GLU A 536 -27.56 18.32 -24.74
N GLN A 537 -26.42 17.80 -24.27
CA GLN A 537 -25.42 18.59 -23.55
C GLN A 537 -24.52 19.44 -24.46
N ARG A 538 -24.44 19.12 -25.76
CA ARG A 538 -23.54 19.79 -26.70
C ARG A 538 -23.91 21.26 -26.85
N SER A 539 -25.20 21.59 -26.97
CA SER A 539 -25.66 22.98 -27.08
C SER A 539 -25.28 23.80 -25.85
N GLN A 540 -25.51 23.27 -24.64
CA GLN A 540 -25.13 23.93 -23.39
C GLN A 540 -23.62 24.15 -23.27
N ARG A 541 -22.81 23.16 -23.68
CA ARG A 541 -21.33 23.29 -23.69
C ARG A 541 -20.87 24.33 -24.69
N ARG A 542 -21.44 24.35 -25.89
CA ARG A 542 -21.13 25.36 -26.90
C ARG A 542 -21.53 26.75 -26.39
N GLN A 543 -22.67 26.90 -25.74
CA GLN A 543 -23.08 28.16 -25.12
C GLN A 543 -22.09 28.63 -24.06
N ALA A 544 -21.71 27.76 -23.13
CA ALA A 544 -20.74 28.06 -22.08
C ALA A 544 -19.35 28.45 -22.63
N MET A 545 -19.00 28.02 -23.84
CA MET A 545 -17.75 28.34 -24.52
C MET A 545 -17.87 29.47 -25.55
N GLY A 546 -19.06 30.04 -25.77
CA GLY A 546 -19.30 31.05 -26.81
C GLY A 546 -19.22 30.52 -28.26
N LEU A 547 -19.49 29.22 -28.46
CA LEU A 547 -19.34 28.48 -29.71
C LEU A 547 -20.68 28.18 -30.43
N ILE A 548 -21.79 28.80 -30.00
CA ILE A 548 -23.09 28.66 -30.66
C ILE A 548 -23.02 29.27 -32.07
N GLY A 549 -23.55 28.54 -33.05
CA GLY A 549 -23.55 28.96 -34.46
C GLY A 549 -22.18 28.98 -35.15
N LYS A 550 -21.11 28.55 -34.47
CA LYS A 550 -19.74 28.50 -35.04
C LYS A 550 -19.44 27.16 -35.71
N LYS A 551 -18.47 27.11 -36.62
CA LYS A 551 -17.84 25.88 -37.09
C LYS A 551 -16.51 25.66 -36.36
N VAL A 552 -16.45 24.68 -35.45
CA VAL A 552 -15.38 24.58 -34.47
C VAL A 552 -14.30 23.60 -34.92
N LEU A 553 -13.12 24.13 -35.25
CA LEU A 553 -11.88 23.37 -35.40
C LEU A 553 -11.26 23.14 -34.03
N LEU A 554 -10.90 21.90 -33.71
CA LEU A 554 -10.21 21.55 -32.48
C LEU A 554 -8.76 21.19 -32.76
N PHE A 555 -7.85 21.76 -31.97
CA PHE A 555 -6.47 21.31 -31.84
C PHE A 555 -6.22 20.87 -30.40
N VAL A 556 -5.68 19.66 -30.21
CA VAL A 556 -5.28 19.14 -28.90
C VAL A 556 -3.81 18.74 -28.93
N GLY A 557 -3.01 19.27 -28.00
CA GLY A 557 -1.62 18.81 -27.87
C GLY A 557 -0.71 19.73 -27.07
N ARG A 558 0.56 19.30 -26.95
CA ARG A 558 1.61 20.11 -26.34
C ARG A 558 1.97 21.28 -27.24
N MET A 559 2.24 22.44 -26.64
CA MET A 559 2.63 23.66 -27.35
C MET A 559 4.11 23.63 -27.73
N ILE A 560 4.41 22.81 -28.72
CA ILE A 560 5.75 22.60 -29.28
C ILE A 560 5.69 22.61 -30.82
N PRO A 561 6.75 23.07 -31.53
CA PRO A 561 6.76 23.20 -32.98
C PRO A 561 6.36 21.92 -33.72
N GLN A 562 6.75 20.77 -33.17
CA GLN A 562 6.49 19.43 -33.70
C GLN A 562 5.00 19.14 -33.93
N LYS A 563 4.11 19.75 -33.14
CA LYS A 563 2.65 19.55 -33.25
C LYS A 563 2.00 20.41 -34.32
N GLY A 564 2.72 21.36 -34.93
CA GLY A 564 2.30 22.07 -36.13
C GLY A 564 1.14 23.07 -35.99
N LEU A 565 0.78 23.49 -34.77
CA LEU A 565 -0.29 24.48 -34.55
C LEU A 565 -0.11 25.78 -35.36
N HIS A 566 1.14 26.17 -35.60
CA HIS A 566 1.48 27.35 -36.40
C HIS A 566 1.09 27.20 -37.87
N VAL A 567 1.04 25.96 -38.39
CA VAL A 567 0.57 25.68 -39.76
C VAL A 567 -0.95 25.82 -39.82
N LEU A 568 -1.66 25.31 -38.82
CA LEU A 568 -3.11 25.47 -38.70
C LEU A 568 -3.51 26.95 -38.58
N LEU A 569 -2.80 27.74 -37.76
CA LEU A 569 -3.06 29.18 -37.62
C LEU A 569 -2.86 29.94 -38.95
N LYS A 570 -1.80 29.62 -39.70
CA LYS A 570 -1.59 30.21 -41.05
C LYS A 570 -2.71 29.85 -42.02
N GLY A 571 -3.24 28.63 -41.94
CA GLY A 571 -4.35 28.17 -42.77
C GLY A 571 -5.71 28.77 -42.37
N LEU A 572 -5.86 29.24 -41.13
CA LEU A 572 -7.14 29.68 -40.58
C LEU A 572 -7.76 30.84 -41.36
N ALA A 573 -6.95 31.80 -41.83
CA ALA A 573 -7.43 32.93 -42.64
C ALA A 573 -8.15 32.45 -43.92
N ARG A 574 -7.55 31.49 -44.63
CA ARG A 574 -8.10 30.93 -45.87
C ARG A 574 -9.38 30.11 -45.64
N ILE A 575 -9.47 29.41 -44.51
CA ILE A 575 -10.72 28.69 -44.15
C ILE A 575 -11.86 29.70 -43.95
N ARG A 576 -11.57 30.83 -43.31
CA ARG A 576 -12.55 31.87 -43.01
C ARG A 576 -13.05 32.64 -44.23
N GLU A 577 -12.25 32.76 -45.28
CA GLU A 577 -12.71 33.34 -46.56
C GLU A 577 -13.97 32.62 -47.09
N ARG A 578 -14.10 31.31 -46.82
CA ARG A 578 -15.25 30.49 -47.23
C ARG A 578 -16.25 30.23 -46.11
N HIS A 579 -15.78 30.19 -44.85
CA HIS A 579 -16.59 29.88 -43.66
C HIS A 579 -16.32 30.92 -42.55
N PRO A 580 -16.91 32.14 -42.64
CA PRO A 580 -16.65 33.24 -41.71
C PRO A 580 -16.93 32.93 -40.24
N GLU A 581 -17.81 31.96 -39.97
CA GLU A 581 -18.21 31.45 -38.65
C GLU A 581 -17.22 30.46 -38.02
N THR A 582 -16.08 30.19 -38.68
CA THR A 582 -15.06 29.25 -38.18
C THR A 582 -14.43 29.74 -36.88
N HIS A 583 -14.34 28.86 -35.89
CA HIS A 583 -13.69 29.10 -34.60
C HIS A 583 -12.63 28.04 -34.32
N LEU A 584 -11.43 28.44 -33.94
CA LEU A 584 -10.36 27.53 -33.57
C LEU A 584 -10.27 27.41 -32.04
N LEU A 585 -10.57 26.21 -31.54
CA LEU A 585 -10.40 25.84 -30.14
C LEU A 585 -9.07 25.11 -29.96
N ILE A 586 -8.14 25.72 -29.23
CA ILE A 586 -6.82 25.19 -28.92
C ILE A 586 -6.83 24.69 -27.48
N VAL A 587 -6.55 23.41 -27.25
CA VAL A 587 -6.48 22.82 -25.91
C VAL A 587 -5.09 22.25 -25.65
N GLY A 588 -4.39 22.81 -24.66
CA GLY A 588 -3.10 22.31 -24.19
C GLY A 588 -2.11 23.39 -23.77
N GLY A 589 -1.00 22.94 -23.18
CA GLY A 589 0.07 23.81 -22.68
C GLY A 589 1.46 23.34 -23.12
N SER A 590 2.48 24.15 -22.84
CA SER A 590 3.89 23.79 -23.11
C SER A 590 4.46 22.78 -22.11
N HIS A 591 3.83 22.61 -20.94
CA HIS A 591 4.22 21.64 -19.93
C HIS A 591 3.00 21.05 -19.19
N TYR A 592 3.15 19.88 -18.56
CA TYR A 592 2.07 19.29 -17.76
C TYR A 592 1.72 20.19 -16.58
N GLY A 593 0.45 20.59 -16.47
CA GLY A 593 -0.04 21.43 -15.38
C GLY A 593 0.50 22.87 -15.33
N ARG A 594 1.35 23.30 -16.27
CA ARG A 594 1.96 24.65 -16.29
C ARG A 594 2.10 25.20 -17.70
N MET A 595 1.87 26.50 -17.87
CA MET A 595 2.13 27.22 -19.11
C MET A 595 3.48 27.94 -19.01
N ILE A 596 4.54 27.33 -19.55
CA ILE A 596 5.86 27.96 -19.64
C ILE A 596 5.92 28.81 -20.92
N GLN A 597 6.37 30.05 -20.81
CA GLN A 597 6.62 30.92 -21.97
C GLN A 597 7.86 30.45 -22.73
N THR A 598 7.66 29.61 -23.75
CA THR A 598 8.71 29.21 -24.70
C THR A 598 8.72 30.15 -25.91
N PRO A 599 9.81 30.19 -26.71
CA PRO A 599 9.83 30.94 -27.97
C PRO A 599 8.65 30.55 -28.89
N TYR A 600 8.31 29.27 -28.93
CA TYR A 600 7.17 28.78 -29.71
C TYR A 600 5.82 29.29 -29.16
N VAL A 601 5.62 29.26 -27.84
CA VAL A 601 4.41 29.81 -27.21
C VAL A 601 4.25 31.31 -27.51
N ARG A 602 5.33 32.09 -27.45
CA ARG A 602 5.30 33.52 -27.83
C ARG A 602 4.91 33.69 -29.29
N MET A 603 5.53 32.94 -30.20
CA MET A 603 5.20 32.98 -31.63
C MET A 603 3.72 32.65 -31.89
N ILE A 604 3.17 31.64 -31.22
CA ILE A 604 1.75 31.29 -31.34
C ILE A 604 0.84 32.43 -30.87
N ARG A 605 1.14 33.06 -29.73
CA ARG A 605 0.38 34.23 -29.24
C ARG A 605 0.39 35.38 -30.22
N GLU A 606 1.54 35.68 -30.83
CA GLU A 606 1.66 36.70 -31.86
C GLU A 606 0.82 36.36 -33.10
N GLN A 607 0.90 35.12 -33.59
CA GLN A 607 0.10 34.66 -34.73
C GLN A 607 -1.41 34.64 -34.45
N MET A 608 -1.82 34.58 -33.19
CA MET A 608 -3.23 34.64 -32.80
C MET A 608 -3.78 36.06 -32.70
N LYS A 609 -2.94 37.10 -32.61
CA LYS A 609 -3.41 38.49 -32.47
C LYS A 609 -4.42 38.93 -33.54
N PRO A 610 -4.26 38.57 -34.84
CA PRO A 610 -5.24 38.91 -35.87
C PRO A 610 -6.58 38.14 -35.76
N PHE A 611 -6.67 37.14 -34.88
CA PHE A 611 -7.80 36.21 -34.78
C PHE A 611 -8.37 36.11 -33.36
N ARG A 612 -8.26 37.17 -32.54
CA ARG A 612 -8.63 37.12 -31.10
C ARG A 612 -10.09 36.74 -30.85
N ASP A 613 -10.99 37.16 -31.73
CA ASP A 613 -12.43 36.88 -31.70
C ASP A 613 -12.78 35.45 -32.17
N MET A 614 -11.78 34.71 -32.67
CA MET A 614 -11.96 33.47 -33.44
C MET A 614 -11.13 32.31 -32.91
N VAL A 615 -10.23 32.58 -31.97
CA VAL A 615 -9.33 31.58 -31.40
C VAL A 615 -9.49 31.58 -29.89
N THR A 616 -9.95 30.47 -29.34
CA THR A 616 -9.96 30.23 -27.89
C THR A 616 -8.82 29.29 -27.55
N TRP A 617 -7.87 29.76 -26.75
CA TRP A 617 -6.81 28.91 -26.21
C TRP A 617 -7.07 28.57 -24.75
N ILE A 618 -7.46 27.32 -24.54
CA ILE A 618 -7.56 26.68 -23.23
C ILE A 618 -6.18 26.08 -22.88
N PRO A 619 -5.58 26.46 -21.74
CA PRO A 619 -4.34 25.88 -21.24
C PRO A 619 -4.43 24.36 -20.94
N PHE A 620 -3.61 23.89 -19.99
CA PHE A 620 -3.68 22.51 -19.55
C PHE A 620 -5.07 22.15 -19.01
N VAL A 621 -5.65 21.07 -19.54
CA VAL A 621 -6.91 20.47 -19.10
C VAL A 621 -6.63 19.05 -18.61
N PRO A 622 -7.11 18.66 -17.41
CA PRO A 622 -7.05 17.28 -16.96
C PRO A 622 -7.71 16.31 -17.96
N HIS A 623 -7.11 15.14 -18.18
CA HIS A 623 -7.60 14.17 -19.16
C HIS A 623 -9.09 13.81 -18.97
N SER A 624 -9.56 13.76 -17.72
CA SER A 624 -10.96 13.47 -17.40
C SER A 624 -11.97 14.52 -17.91
N GLN A 625 -11.51 15.74 -18.21
CA GLN A 625 -12.33 16.85 -18.71
C GLN A 625 -12.19 17.05 -20.23
N MET A 626 -11.21 16.41 -20.87
CA MET A 626 -11.00 16.48 -22.31
C MET A 626 -12.22 16.14 -23.16
N PRO A 627 -13.07 15.14 -22.81
CA PRO A 627 -14.24 14.79 -23.63
C PRO A 627 -15.15 15.97 -23.94
N SER A 628 -15.31 16.91 -23.01
CA SER A 628 -16.16 18.09 -23.21
C SER A 628 -15.70 18.98 -24.37
N TYR A 629 -14.39 19.05 -24.62
CA TYR A 629 -13.83 19.86 -25.71
C TYR A 629 -13.93 19.15 -27.06
N TYR A 630 -13.65 17.84 -27.10
CA TYR A 630 -13.92 17.02 -28.29
C TYR A 630 -15.40 17.06 -28.67
N GLN A 631 -16.29 16.94 -27.67
CA GLN A 631 -17.74 16.92 -27.87
C GLN A 631 -18.34 18.31 -28.15
N ALA A 632 -17.57 19.39 -28.04
CA ALA A 632 -17.98 20.74 -28.46
C ALA A 632 -17.50 21.10 -29.87
N ALA A 633 -16.55 20.34 -30.42
CA ALA A 633 -15.93 20.59 -31.71
C ALA A 633 -16.67 19.92 -32.87
N ASP A 634 -16.48 20.42 -34.09
CA ASP A 634 -17.05 19.87 -35.33
C ASP A 634 -15.98 19.10 -36.15
N LEU A 635 -14.69 19.48 -36.03
CA LEU A 635 -13.58 18.81 -36.73
C LEU A 635 -12.30 18.81 -35.89
N LEU A 636 -11.62 17.67 -35.74
CA LEU A 636 -10.29 17.59 -35.12
C LEU A 636 -9.20 17.79 -36.18
N VAL A 637 -8.25 18.67 -35.90
CA VAL A 637 -7.08 18.89 -36.76
C VAL A 637 -5.79 18.64 -35.98
N THR A 638 -4.99 17.67 -36.43
CA THR A 638 -3.72 17.27 -35.82
C THR A 638 -2.57 17.40 -36.82
N PRO A 639 -2.08 18.64 -37.07
CA PRO A 639 -1.14 18.96 -38.15
C PRO A 639 0.33 18.64 -37.78
N SER A 640 0.58 17.47 -37.21
CA SER A 640 1.89 17.08 -36.69
C SER A 640 2.96 17.11 -37.79
N LEU A 641 4.14 17.67 -37.50
CA LEU A 641 5.23 17.85 -38.47
C LEU A 641 6.36 16.82 -38.33
N VAL A 642 6.38 16.09 -37.22
CA VAL A 642 7.35 15.04 -36.95
C VAL A 642 6.63 13.72 -36.73
N ARG A 643 7.37 12.62 -36.88
CA ARG A 643 6.83 11.27 -36.71
C ARG A 643 6.28 11.10 -35.30
N GLU A 644 4.97 10.84 -35.20
CA GLU A 644 4.33 10.43 -33.96
C GLU A 644 4.49 8.92 -33.79
N ALA A 645 4.69 8.46 -32.55
CA ALA A 645 4.76 7.03 -32.29
C ALA A 645 3.41 6.33 -32.58
N PHE A 646 2.28 6.94 -32.20
CA PHE A 646 0.95 6.34 -32.37
C PHE A 646 -0.12 7.38 -32.76
N GLY A 647 -0.38 8.35 -31.88
CA GLY A 647 -1.36 9.42 -32.14
C GLY A 647 -2.64 9.29 -31.32
N LEU A 648 -2.52 9.16 -30.00
CA LEU A 648 -3.66 8.97 -29.07
C LEU A 648 -4.76 10.05 -29.18
N VAL A 649 -4.39 11.29 -29.51
CA VAL A 649 -5.36 12.39 -29.76
C VAL A 649 -6.31 12.07 -30.91
N ASN A 650 -5.83 11.37 -31.95
CA ASN A 650 -6.68 10.95 -33.06
C ASN A 650 -7.65 9.84 -32.62
N VAL A 651 -7.20 8.90 -31.79
CA VAL A 651 -8.05 7.86 -31.19
C VAL A 651 -9.14 8.51 -30.32
N GLU A 652 -8.79 9.49 -29.49
CA GLU A 652 -9.75 10.23 -28.66
C GLU A 652 -10.79 10.98 -29.51
N GLY A 653 -10.36 11.65 -30.58
CA GLY A 653 -11.26 12.29 -31.54
C GLY A 653 -12.21 11.32 -32.20
N MET A 654 -11.66 10.24 -32.77
CA MET A 654 -12.42 9.15 -33.38
C MET A 654 -13.41 8.53 -32.38
N ALA A 655 -13.00 8.31 -31.13
CA ALA A 655 -13.88 7.78 -30.09
C ALA A 655 -15.07 8.69 -29.80
N THR A 656 -14.93 10.01 -29.94
CA THR A 656 -16.09 10.91 -29.84
C THR A 656 -16.93 10.95 -31.12
N GLY A 657 -16.54 10.28 -32.20
CA GLY A 657 -17.21 10.37 -33.49
C GLY A 657 -16.93 11.69 -34.21
N LEU A 658 -15.83 12.36 -33.87
CA LEU A 658 -15.37 13.58 -34.51
C LEU A 658 -14.56 13.21 -35.76
N PRO A 659 -14.86 13.76 -36.96
CA PRO A 659 -13.99 13.59 -38.11
C PRO A 659 -12.59 14.14 -37.81
N VAL A 660 -11.56 13.47 -38.34
CA VAL A 660 -10.15 13.81 -38.09
C VAL A 660 -9.47 14.21 -39.39
N VAL A 661 -8.79 15.35 -39.38
CA VAL A 661 -7.81 15.74 -40.39
C VAL A 661 -6.42 15.69 -39.76
N SER A 662 -5.56 14.82 -40.27
CA SER A 662 -4.23 14.60 -39.72
C SER A 662 -3.19 14.50 -40.83
N VAL A 663 -1.95 14.24 -40.43
CA VAL A 663 -0.83 14.03 -41.33
C VAL A 663 -0.47 12.55 -41.33
N GLY A 664 -0.36 11.93 -42.51
CA GLY A 664 -0.01 10.52 -42.67
C GLY A 664 1.46 10.22 -42.36
N ILE A 665 1.90 10.46 -41.12
CA ILE A 665 3.28 10.29 -40.67
C ILE A 665 3.34 9.47 -39.39
N GLY A 666 4.44 8.74 -39.21
CA GLY A 666 4.63 7.93 -38.00
C GLY A 666 3.63 6.78 -37.93
N GLY A 667 3.08 6.54 -36.74
CA GLY A 667 2.01 5.56 -36.50
C GLY A 667 0.59 6.10 -36.73
N ILE A 668 0.41 7.37 -37.14
CA ILE A 668 -0.94 7.94 -37.38
C ILE A 668 -1.74 7.12 -38.42
N PRO A 669 -1.15 6.64 -39.53
CA PRO A 669 -1.88 5.80 -40.50
C PRO A 669 -2.36 4.45 -39.96
N GLU A 670 -1.85 3.99 -38.81
CA GLU A 670 -2.36 2.79 -38.13
C GLU A 670 -3.64 3.10 -37.35
N VAL A 671 -3.84 4.35 -36.96
CA VAL A 671 -5.00 4.83 -36.22
C VAL A 671 -6.10 5.29 -37.18
N VAL A 672 -5.76 6.18 -38.11
CA VAL A 672 -6.71 6.83 -39.04
C VAL A 672 -6.56 6.22 -40.42
N GLU A 673 -7.66 5.68 -40.97
CA GLU A 673 -7.73 5.25 -42.36
C GLU A 673 -8.12 6.42 -43.25
N ASP A 674 -7.24 6.79 -44.18
CA ASP A 674 -7.47 7.90 -45.10
C ASP A 674 -8.73 7.69 -45.94
N GLY A 675 -9.52 8.76 -46.08
CA GLY A 675 -10.81 8.76 -46.78
C GLY A 675 -11.94 8.01 -46.08
N LYS A 676 -11.66 7.22 -45.04
CA LYS A 676 -12.64 6.35 -44.36
C LYS A 676 -12.99 6.81 -42.95
N THR A 677 -11.98 6.96 -42.09
CA THR A 677 -12.18 7.40 -40.69
C THR A 677 -11.62 8.80 -40.43
N GLY A 678 -11.01 9.40 -41.44
CA GLY A 678 -10.47 10.75 -41.44
C GLY A 678 -9.82 11.08 -42.78
N VAL A 679 -9.14 12.21 -42.85
CA VAL A 679 -8.35 12.63 -44.02
C VAL A 679 -6.89 12.76 -43.60
N LEU A 680 -5.99 12.09 -44.31
CA LEU A 680 -4.56 12.15 -44.10
C LEU A 680 -3.89 12.95 -45.22
N LEU A 681 -3.24 14.05 -44.82
CA LEU A 681 -2.39 14.83 -45.71
C LEU A 681 -0.94 14.34 -45.63
N SER A 682 -0.19 14.45 -46.73
CA SER A 682 1.27 14.35 -46.62
C SER A 682 1.86 15.62 -46.00
N ARG A 683 3.09 15.54 -45.49
CA ARG A 683 3.79 16.70 -44.92
C ARG A 683 3.97 17.85 -45.91
N ARG A 684 4.14 17.53 -47.21
CA ARG A 684 4.30 18.54 -48.28
C ARG A 684 2.97 19.23 -48.60
N GLU A 685 1.89 18.48 -48.51
CA GLU A 685 0.53 18.96 -48.80
C GLU A 685 -0.11 19.70 -47.63
N LEU A 686 0.38 19.50 -46.40
CA LEU A 686 -0.26 20.02 -45.19
C LEU A 686 -0.54 21.52 -45.26
N ALA A 687 0.45 22.36 -45.59
CA ALA A 687 0.25 23.80 -45.64
C ALA A 687 -0.73 24.25 -46.74
N PRO A 688 -0.59 23.84 -48.01
CA PRO A 688 -1.50 24.27 -49.06
C PRO A 688 -2.90 23.65 -48.98
N ARG A 689 -3.03 22.35 -48.65
CA ARG A 689 -4.29 21.60 -48.74
C ARG A 689 -5.12 21.61 -47.45
N LEU A 690 -4.53 21.88 -46.29
CA LEU A 690 -5.28 21.88 -45.02
C LEU A 690 -6.49 22.83 -45.04
N PRO A 691 -6.37 24.10 -45.50
CA PRO A 691 -7.53 24.98 -45.59
C PRO A 691 -8.61 24.46 -46.52
N GLU A 692 -8.22 23.88 -47.66
CA GLU A 692 -9.13 23.36 -48.68
C GLU A 692 -9.92 22.16 -48.14
N VAL A 693 -9.23 21.22 -47.50
CA VAL A 693 -9.85 20.03 -46.88
C VAL A 693 -10.80 20.42 -45.75
N CYS A 694 -10.40 21.33 -44.86
CA CYS A 694 -11.28 21.82 -43.81
C CYS A 694 -12.52 22.50 -44.39
N SER A 695 -12.35 23.30 -45.45
CA SER A 695 -13.45 24.03 -46.09
C SER A 695 -14.42 23.09 -46.82
N ASP A 696 -13.91 22.05 -47.48
CA ASP A 696 -14.72 21.01 -48.13
C ASP A 696 -15.55 20.23 -47.10
N LEU A 697 -14.93 19.80 -45.99
CA LEU A 697 -15.63 19.08 -44.94
C LEU A 697 -16.73 19.95 -44.31
N PHE A 698 -16.45 21.22 -44.03
CA PHE A 698 -17.46 22.15 -43.54
C PHE A 698 -18.59 22.44 -44.53
N GLY A 699 -18.34 22.26 -45.83
CA GLY A 699 -19.37 22.32 -46.89
C GLY A 699 -20.13 21.00 -47.08
N ASN A 700 -19.68 19.89 -46.48
CA ASN A 700 -20.25 18.56 -46.69
C ASN A 700 -20.57 17.83 -45.36
N PRO A 701 -21.70 18.16 -44.71
CA PRO A 701 -22.12 17.57 -43.44
C PRO A 701 -22.28 16.05 -43.48
N GLN A 702 -22.77 15.48 -44.60
CA GLN A 702 -22.93 14.03 -44.76
C GLN A 702 -21.57 13.32 -44.74
N ARG A 703 -20.55 13.89 -45.41
CA ARG A 703 -19.18 13.37 -45.38
C ARG A 703 -18.58 13.45 -43.98
N MET A 704 -18.74 14.57 -43.27
CA MET A 704 -18.27 14.70 -41.88
C MET A 704 -18.90 13.64 -40.96
N LYS A 705 -20.22 13.46 -41.06
CA LYS A 705 -20.96 12.45 -40.29
C LYS A 705 -20.43 11.04 -40.57
N ARG A 706 -20.27 10.68 -41.85
CA ARG A 706 -19.74 9.36 -42.28
C ARG A 706 -18.34 9.10 -41.73
N LEU A 707 -17.43 10.06 -41.86
CA LEU A 707 -16.06 9.94 -41.34
C LEU A 707 -16.05 9.78 -39.81
N GLY A 708 -16.88 10.57 -39.12
CA GLY A 708 -17.02 10.51 -37.66
C GLY A 708 -17.57 9.17 -37.17
N GLU A 709 -18.65 8.67 -37.76
CA GLU A 709 -19.25 7.37 -37.42
C GLU A 709 -18.30 6.21 -37.68
N ALA A 710 -17.62 6.21 -38.83
CA ALA A 710 -16.59 5.21 -39.14
C ALA A 710 -15.40 5.30 -38.15
N GLY A 711 -15.00 6.51 -37.77
CA GLY A 711 -13.99 6.74 -36.73
C GLY A 711 -14.39 6.15 -35.38
N ARG A 712 -15.63 6.39 -34.94
CA ARG A 712 -16.17 5.83 -33.69
C ARG A 712 -16.13 4.31 -33.70
N LYS A 713 -16.66 3.70 -34.76
CA LYS A 713 -16.69 2.24 -34.91
C LYS A 713 -15.29 1.63 -34.81
N ARG A 714 -14.32 2.21 -35.52
CA ARG A 714 -12.92 1.77 -35.45
C ARG A 714 -12.33 1.93 -34.04
N ALA A 715 -12.64 3.02 -33.34
CA ALA A 715 -12.19 3.21 -31.96
C ALA A 715 -12.77 2.16 -31.00
N GLU A 716 -14.03 1.77 -31.17
CA GLU A 716 -14.68 0.70 -30.39
C GLU A 716 -14.07 -0.67 -30.66
N GLU A 717 -13.82 -1.00 -31.92
CA GLU A 717 -13.30 -2.31 -32.33
C GLU A 717 -11.86 -2.56 -31.86
N TYR A 718 -10.98 -1.56 -31.99
CA TYR A 718 -9.53 -1.75 -31.86
C TYR A 718 -8.88 -1.00 -30.70
N PHE A 719 -9.47 0.10 -30.23
CA PHE A 719 -8.77 1.03 -29.34
C PHE A 719 -9.46 1.19 -27.97
N GLY A 720 -10.29 0.25 -27.53
CA GLY A 720 -10.73 0.17 -26.14
C GLY A 720 -9.61 -0.25 -25.19
N TRP A 721 -9.62 0.24 -23.95
CA TRP A 721 -8.64 -0.20 -22.93
C TRP A 721 -8.71 -1.69 -22.62
N ASP A 722 -9.86 -2.34 -22.83
CA ASP A 722 -10.00 -3.79 -22.68
C ASP A 722 -9.13 -4.54 -23.70
N ARG A 723 -9.05 -4.05 -24.95
CA ARG A 723 -8.14 -4.58 -25.98
C ARG A 723 -6.66 -4.44 -25.60
N THR A 724 -6.28 -3.29 -25.03
CA THR A 724 -4.91 -3.08 -24.53
C THR A 724 -4.59 -4.09 -23.43
N ALA A 725 -5.50 -4.28 -22.47
CA ALA A 725 -5.33 -5.25 -21.37
C ALA A 725 -5.25 -6.69 -21.88
N GLU A 726 -6.12 -7.10 -22.81
CA GLU A 726 -6.08 -8.42 -23.47
C GLU A 726 -4.75 -8.67 -24.20
N GLY A 727 -4.22 -7.65 -24.88
CA GLY A 727 -2.92 -7.73 -25.55
C GLY A 727 -1.76 -7.94 -24.56
N MET A 728 -1.75 -7.18 -23.47
CA MET A 728 -0.75 -7.32 -22.41
C MET A 728 -0.86 -8.66 -21.68
N GLU A 729 -2.09 -9.11 -21.38
CA GLU A 729 -2.34 -10.36 -20.67
C GLU A 729 -1.87 -11.58 -21.46
N ARG A 730 -2.10 -11.61 -22.77
CA ARG A 730 -1.56 -12.65 -23.65
C ARG A 730 -0.04 -12.71 -23.58
N LEU A 731 0.62 -11.57 -23.69
CA LEU A 731 2.08 -11.50 -23.61
C LEU A 731 2.62 -11.95 -22.24
N TYR A 732 1.94 -11.59 -21.14
CA TYR A 732 2.35 -12.08 -19.81
C TYR A 732 2.20 -13.59 -19.69
N LYS A 733 1.14 -14.18 -20.25
CA LYS A 733 0.94 -15.64 -20.27
C LYS A 733 2.05 -16.33 -21.06
N ASP A 734 2.42 -15.79 -22.22
CA ASP A 734 3.48 -16.35 -23.06
C ASP A 734 4.84 -16.30 -22.33
N LEU A 735 5.19 -15.16 -21.72
CA LEU A 735 6.43 -14.99 -20.95
C LEU A 735 6.57 -15.93 -19.74
N LEU A 736 5.46 -16.41 -19.20
CA LEU A 736 5.46 -17.36 -18.08
C LEU A 736 5.43 -18.82 -18.52
N LYS A 737 5.05 -19.12 -19.77
CA LYS A 737 5.08 -20.48 -20.32
C LYS A 737 6.46 -20.89 -20.81
N ASP A 738 7.27 -19.92 -21.23
CA ASP A 738 8.65 -20.16 -21.62
C ASP A 738 9.48 -20.53 -20.38
N ASP A 739 9.48 -21.82 -20.04
CA ASP A 739 10.26 -22.44 -18.95
C ASP A 739 11.76 -22.61 -19.29
N THR A 740 12.28 -21.86 -20.26
CA THR A 740 13.72 -21.90 -20.59
C THR A 740 14.50 -21.36 -19.38
N PRO A 741 15.36 -22.18 -18.73
CA PRO A 741 16.17 -21.74 -17.62
C PRO A 741 16.98 -20.52 -18.05
N LEU A 742 16.90 -19.44 -17.28
CA LEU A 742 17.77 -18.28 -17.46
C LEU A 742 19.22 -18.77 -17.32
N SER A 743 19.91 -18.92 -18.45
CA SER A 743 21.31 -19.32 -18.50
C SER A 743 22.12 -18.33 -17.67
N ILE A 744 22.65 -18.82 -16.56
CA ILE A 744 23.61 -18.10 -15.71
C ILE A 744 24.90 -18.01 -16.52
N GLY A 745 25.10 -16.87 -17.17
CA GLY A 745 26.35 -16.49 -17.83
C GLY A 745 27.11 -15.49 -16.98
#